data_AF-A0A651HWR0-F1
#
_entry.id   AF-A0A651HWR0-F1
#
_cell.length_a   1.000
_cell.length_b   1.000
_cell.length_c   1.000
_cell.angle_alpha   90.00
_cell.angle_beta   90.00
_cell.angle_gamma   90.00
#
_symmetry.space_group_name_H-M   'P 1'
#
loop_
_entity.id
_entity.type
_entity.pdbx_description
1 polymer ?
#
loop_
_entity_poly.entity_id
_entity_poly.type
_entity_poly.pdbx_seq_one_letter_code
_entity_poly.pdbx_strand_id
1 'polypeptide(L)'
;MKNFFLFLSLMVAMVLSTTLYGQTTNTIDVTALRDSLETEFQRQKEEAFRLAEQLNLPTRLIGDDGSVSELMRFQNGMPVYYSTRNADGAEMIMSNELYSGGTAGLDLSGSGQILGVWDGGLVLATHQELSGRVTHMNPGSDVITHATHVAGTMAAEGVNADAKGMAYQSNIHSYDWNNDDAEMLNAAANGLIVSQHSYGAIAGWAEGNFSGTFGWHWFGDVSISEDEDYRFGFYDVTAQTWDLVAQSSPYYLIVRSAGNDRGFGPDPGTEHYYFDAMAGEWVISTTTRQVDGGADGYDCISYTALAKNILTVGSVNQAGNISAFSAWGPTDDGRIKPDIVAKGQPVFSSMAESDSSYSFMAGTSMSGPMVSGSIGLLLEHQQNLQAGQNLLSSTLKALVIHSADDEIGGAPGPDYRYGWGLMNTKKAAEVMSNNANADGAVIVESSLSENDTVTIQLIPTGTEPLRATLVWTDMPGPLPTPALNPTDIILVNDLDMRIQDEDDLEFFPYILDPSNPQLDASTGDNFRDNVEMIHIDDPDPSGVYTLKIHHKANLESGNQAFSLVVSGANVTGIPDWDISVEAILNPTDNICGEVFVPTVTIKNHGKQILESATIFFHLNDETPDSIVWNGSLAPLQFVNVDLPEMSASTGPNSFTAFTSKPNGFDDENPANDTMEVAFFTNGEVIFVNQAASGMDNGLSWDDAFVYLQDALEIACSCPTGAQIWVAEGNYFPDDGANQTPDDRNASFFLCSGVEIYGGFNGTESSLEDRDWIENETILNGDINQSNSLTDNSFTIVHGFGIDSTAILDGFFVNFGFASGGGASPNPNFRGAGLYLNNASPTIRNAHFINNAAGFGGAVYAINSQPTFNNVTFDDNFANVAGGAIYALSSNLEIKHCSFVDNFANAAGGAILNEQTPGSIYATTFLSNAANLGGAIYNASSSPDLFRCQFSGNLAGDGGGAVYNFNSSSPEIKSCLFSGNAADRGAGIYNEDHSSPNIVNSTFSGNDAGIDGGALFNQLSSNPVLVNCIIWHNGVGGSTSVASSSIFNTSGSEPEFSYSIVAHSNGSGPVWNADFGLDSGEVYDFNPEFIEVLNPSNAPSVSGNFQLTECSEAIDAGNNLALTASDSLDLNGDTRFFNATQVLSSIVDFGAYEFQSTVPTPELSCPDISIYLEDEFPLSIAVEELYSLAAECPDWDLILPEVDSLNFSCSSIGDSLVTIVVSNLTGSLSDTCISQISILDTLPPVAVCQDITVELGTDGLGSVS
;
A
#
# COMPACT_ATOMS: atom_id res chain seq x y z
N MET A 1 -42.37 -8.50 50.68
CA MET A 1 -43.65 -7.87 51.07
C MET A 1 -43.44 -7.20 52.44
N LYS A 2 -43.50 -5.85 52.55
CA LYS A 2 -43.32 -5.04 53.79
C LYS A 2 -41.92 -5.09 54.44
N ASN A 3 -41.33 -4.03 55.00
CA ASN A 3 -41.59 -2.57 55.03
C ASN A 3 -40.22 -1.84 54.84
N PHE A 4 -40.02 -0.64 54.26
CA PHE A 4 -40.74 0.67 54.22
C PHE A 4 -40.18 1.75 55.20
N PHE A 5 -39.11 2.43 54.76
CA PHE A 5 -38.86 3.89 54.77
C PHE A 5 -39.01 4.79 56.04
N LEU A 6 -37.89 5.47 56.39
CA LEU A 6 -37.71 6.95 56.57
C LEU A 6 -38.49 7.73 57.71
N PHE A 7 -38.06 8.89 58.29
CA PHE A 7 -36.84 9.76 58.21
C PHE A 7 -36.78 10.87 59.33
N LEU A 8 -35.69 11.67 59.36
CA LEU A 8 -35.60 13.14 59.64
C LEU A 8 -35.34 13.80 61.05
N SER A 9 -34.33 14.73 61.10
CA SER A 9 -34.18 15.99 61.91
C SER A 9 -33.67 15.96 63.40
N LEU A 10 -33.10 17.03 64.04
CA LEU A 10 -33.02 18.51 63.78
C LEU A 10 -31.89 19.31 64.58
N MET A 11 -31.25 20.37 64.00
CA MET A 11 -30.58 21.61 64.60
C MET A 11 -29.34 21.54 65.59
N VAL A 12 -28.60 22.60 66.05
CA VAL A 12 -27.88 23.82 65.48
C VAL A 12 -27.43 24.85 66.59
N ALA A 13 -26.21 25.47 66.59
CA ALA A 13 -25.87 26.80 67.25
C ALA A 13 -24.40 27.40 67.16
N MET A 14 -24.25 28.68 66.69
CA MET A 14 -23.39 29.85 67.16
C MET A 14 -21.80 29.83 67.14
N VAL A 15 -20.93 30.90 67.14
CA VAL A 15 -20.87 32.43 66.98
C VAL A 15 -19.95 33.11 68.06
N LEU A 16 -19.05 34.14 67.95
CA LEU A 16 -18.52 35.13 66.93
C LEU A 16 -17.16 35.85 67.37
N SER A 17 -16.59 36.73 66.51
CA SER A 17 -15.57 37.85 66.71
C SER A 17 -14.05 37.52 66.76
N THR A 18 -13.08 38.33 66.27
CA THR A 18 -12.99 39.69 65.64
C THR A 18 -12.22 39.70 64.29
N THR A 19 -11.99 40.87 63.65
CA THR A 19 -11.74 41.02 62.19
C THR A 19 -10.35 41.45 61.70
N LEU A 20 -9.90 40.85 60.59
CA LEU A 20 -9.36 41.55 59.41
C LEU A 20 -9.61 40.67 58.15
N TYR A 21 -9.57 41.23 56.94
CA TYR A 21 -9.99 40.53 55.72
C TYR A 21 -8.99 39.47 55.23
N GLY A 22 -9.53 38.34 54.76
CA GLY A 22 -8.83 37.24 54.11
C GLY A 22 -9.77 36.05 53.95
N GLN A 23 -10.30 35.81 52.75
CA GLN A 23 -11.20 34.68 52.51
C GLN A 23 -10.40 33.39 52.40
N THR A 24 -10.51 32.54 53.42
CA THR A 24 -10.13 31.13 53.31
C THR A 24 -11.29 30.34 52.73
N THR A 25 -11.24 30.04 51.44
CA THR A 25 -12.03 28.97 50.82
C THR A 25 -11.16 27.72 50.72
N ASN A 26 -11.66 26.60 51.24
CA ASN A 26 -10.99 25.32 51.07
C ASN A 26 -11.16 24.82 49.63
N THR A 27 -10.14 24.09 49.16
CA THR A 27 -10.17 23.05 48.13
C THR A 27 -11.55 22.74 47.54
N ILE A 28 -11.73 23.06 46.25
CA ILE A 28 -12.68 22.36 45.38
C ILE A 28 -11.91 21.20 44.73
N ASP A 29 -12.53 20.04 44.69
CA ASP A 29 -12.06 18.85 43.97
C ASP A 29 -12.56 18.99 42.53
N VAL A 30 -11.63 19.13 41.57
CA VAL A 30 -11.96 19.47 40.17
C VAL A 30 -12.56 18.27 39.44
N THR A 31 -12.12 17.05 39.74
CA THR A 31 -12.78 15.82 39.25
C THR A 31 -14.21 15.76 39.77
N ALA A 32 -14.44 16.02 41.06
CA ALA A 32 -15.78 16.11 41.61
C ALA A 32 -16.60 17.28 41.04
N LEU A 33 -15.97 18.36 40.55
CA LEU A 33 -16.67 19.46 39.86
C LEU A 33 -17.05 19.06 38.42
N ARG A 34 -16.13 18.50 37.64
CA ARG A 34 -16.40 17.98 36.28
C ARG A 34 -17.50 16.92 36.31
N ASP A 35 -17.32 15.91 37.16
CA ASP A 35 -18.28 14.83 37.32
C ASP A 35 -19.61 15.33 37.92
N SER A 36 -19.59 16.41 38.74
CA SER A 36 -20.81 17.09 39.18
C SER A 36 -21.46 17.95 38.10
N LEU A 37 -20.73 18.49 37.11
CA LEU A 37 -21.31 19.26 36.01
C LEU A 37 -21.94 18.31 34.97
N GLU A 38 -21.28 17.20 34.66
CA GLU A 38 -21.84 16.11 33.87
C GLU A 38 -23.07 15.50 34.57
N THR A 39 -22.94 15.14 35.85
CA THR A 39 -24.07 14.63 36.65
C THR A 39 -25.20 15.67 36.77
N GLU A 40 -24.91 16.96 36.93
CA GLU A 40 -25.93 18.01 36.98
C GLU A 40 -26.61 18.22 35.61
N PHE A 41 -25.89 18.08 34.50
CA PHE A 41 -26.46 18.11 33.14
C PHE A 41 -27.41 16.93 32.93
N GLN A 42 -26.95 15.70 33.21
CA GLN A 42 -27.80 14.50 33.12
C GLN A 42 -29.00 14.59 34.08
N ARG A 43 -28.79 15.09 35.31
CA ARG A 43 -29.86 15.30 36.30
C ARG A 43 -30.86 16.37 35.86
N GLN A 44 -30.41 17.46 35.22
CA GLN A 44 -31.30 18.47 34.64
C GLN A 44 -32.09 17.92 33.45
N LYS A 45 -31.49 17.04 32.63
CA LYS A 45 -32.18 16.37 31.51
C LYS A 45 -33.22 15.36 32.01
N GLU A 46 -32.88 14.52 32.99
CA GLU A 46 -33.84 13.63 33.67
C GLU A 46 -34.96 14.41 34.37
N GLU A 47 -34.63 15.47 35.12
CA GLU A 47 -35.62 16.30 35.81
C GLU A 47 -36.54 17.00 34.80
N ALA A 48 -36.00 17.48 33.67
CA ALA A 48 -36.79 18.05 32.59
C ALA A 48 -37.71 17.02 31.94
N PHE A 49 -37.27 15.79 31.69
CA PHE A 49 -38.12 14.71 31.17
C PHE A 49 -39.24 14.34 32.15
N ARG A 50 -38.97 14.33 33.47
CA ARG A 50 -40.00 14.05 34.49
C ARG A 50 -40.97 15.22 34.69
N LEU A 51 -40.52 16.46 34.53
CA LEU A 51 -41.38 17.65 34.48
C LEU A 51 -42.22 17.67 33.21
N ALA A 52 -41.68 17.23 32.07
CA ALA A 52 -42.41 17.11 30.82
C ALA A 52 -43.56 16.10 30.91
N GLU A 53 -43.31 14.93 31.51
CA GLU A 53 -44.34 13.92 31.81
C GLU A 53 -45.47 14.49 32.70
N GLN A 54 -45.12 15.29 33.73
CA GLN A 54 -46.10 15.89 34.65
C GLN A 54 -46.87 17.09 34.06
N LEU A 55 -46.24 17.86 33.16
CA LEU A 55 -46.80 19.04 32.51
C LEU A 55 -47.44 18.72 31.14
N ASN A 56 -47.37 17.46 30.71
CA ASN A 56 -47.79 16.98 29.39
C ASN A 56 -47.12 17.77 28.24
N LEU A 57 -45.81 17.99 28.37
CA LEU A 57 -44.95 18.56 27.34
C LEU A 57 -44.22 17.40 26.61
N PRO A 58 -44.00 17.49 25.28
CA PRO A 58 -43.25 16.47 24.55
C PRO A 58 -41.76 16.53 24.90
N THR A 59 -41.13 15.41 25.28
CA THR A 59 -39.67 15.37 25.53
C THR A 59 -38.85 15.46 24.24
N ARG A 60 -39.42 14.97 23.13
CA ARG A 60 -38.91 15.12 21.77
C ARG A 60 -40.05 15.62 20.89
N LEU A 61 -39.84 16.73 20.21
CA LEU A 61 -40.69 17.23 19.13
C LEU A 61 -40.20 16.65 17.81
N ILE A 62 -41.16 16.31 16.95
CA ILE A 62 -40.94 16.08 15.52
C ILE A 62 -41.91 17.04 14.81
N GLY A 63 -41.38 17.93 13.96
CA GLY A 63 -42.20 18.87 13.19
C GLY A 63 -42.92 18.18 12.03
N ASP A 64 -43.93 18.86 11.45
CA ASP A 64 -44.58 18.40 10.20
C ASP A 64 -43.62 18.43 8.99
N ASP A 65 -42.44 19.07 9.14
CA ASP A 65 -41.28 19.07 8.23
C ASP A 65 -40.30 17.90 8.47
N GLY A 66 -40.53 17.08 9.50
CA GLY A 66 -39.63 16.01 9.93
C GLY A 66 -38.56 16.43 10.96
N SER A 67 -38.41 17.72 11.23
CA SER A 67 -37.33 18.26 12.06
C SER A 67 -37.43 17.85 13.53
N VAL A 68 -36.28 17.68 14.19
CA VAL A 68 -36.20 17.20 15.57
C VAL A 68 -35.81 18.33 16.52
N SER A 69 -36.55 18.48 17.61
CA SER A 69 -36.12 19.29 18.76
C SER A 69 -36.25 18.50 20.06
N GLU A 70 -35.18 18.45 20.87
CA GLU A 70 -35.16 17.68 22.12
C GLU A 70 -35.13 18.60 23.34
N LEU A 71 -35.90 18.24 24.38
CA LEU A 71 -35.97 18.98 25.64
C LEU A 71 -34.72 18.74 26.49
N MET A 72 -33.89 19.78 26.68
CA MET A 72 -32.59 19.64 27.35
C MET A 72 -32.64 20.02 28.83
N ARG A 73 -33.42 21.04 29.21
CA ARG A 73 -33.57 21.49 30.61
C ARG A 73 -34.82 22.34 30.82
N PHE A 74 -35.12 22.70 32.07
CA PHE A 74 -35.98 23.84 32.39
C PHE A 74 -35.13 24.99 32.96
N GLN A 75 -35.39 26.22 32.51
CA GLN A 75 -34.70 27.41 33.00
C GLN A 75 -35.74 28.47 33.40
N ASN A 76 -35.65 28.97 34.65
CA ASN A 76 -36.62 29.90 35.25
C ASN A 76 -38.10 29.44 35.17
N GLY A 77 -38.34 28.13 35.09
CA GLY A 77 -39.68 27.53 34.97
C GLY A 77 -40.21 27.38 33.54
N MET A 78 -39.43 27.75 32.51
CA MET A 78 -39.76 27.47 31.10
C MET A 78 -38.93 26.28 30.57
N PRO A 79 -39.50 25.41 29.71
CA PRO A 79 -38.74 24.36 29.03
C PRO A 79 -37.77 24.96 27.99
N VAL A 80 -36.61 24.34 27.83
CA VAL A 80 -35.57 24.73 26.87
C VAL A 80 -35.26 23.54 25.96
N TYR A 81 -35.60 23.68 24.67
CA TYR A 81 -35.32 22.69 23.63
C TYR A 81 -34.10 23.11 22.80
N TYR A 82 -33.31 22.16 22.33
CA TYR A 82 -32.26 22.38 21.32
C TYR A 82 -32.66 21.74 19.98
N SER A 83 -32.22 22.36 18.88
CA SER A 83 -32.40 21.90 17.48
C SER A 83 -31.44 22.71 16.59
N THR A 84 -30.90 22.08 15.54
CA THR A 84 -29.96 22.66 14.57
C THR A 84 -29.85 21.72 13.36
N ARG A 85 -29.44 22.22 12.18
CA ARG A 85 -29.43 21.50 10.90
C ARG A 85 -28.14 21.82 10.10
N ASN A 86 -27.77 20.99 9.12
CA ASN A 86 -26.81 21.35 8.07
C ASN A 86 -27.38 22.42 7.13
N ALA A 87 -28.71 22.42 6.92
CA ALA A 87 -29.41 23.49 6.21
C ALA A 87 -29.11 24.89 6.80
N ASP A 88 -29.09 25.04 8.13
CA ASP A 88 -28.73 26.30 8.81
C ASP A 88 -27.25 26.70 8.59
N GLY A 89 -26.40 25.77 8.13
CA GLY A 89 -25.03 26.03 7.70
C GLY A 89 -24.97 26.52 6.25
N ALA A 90 -25.72 25.86 5.36
CA ALA A 90 -25.89 26.31 3.98
C ALA A 90 -26.50 27.72 3.87
N GLU A 91 -27.42 28.08 4.77
CA GLU A 91 -27.94 29.45 4.93
C GLU A 91 -26.86 30.42 5.43
N MET A 92 -26.02 29.97 6.38
CA MET A 92 -24.99 30.81 6.99
C MET A 92 -23.84 31.18 6.04
N ILE A 93 -23.44 30.27 5.14
CA ILE A 93 -22.44 30.55 4.08
C ILE A 93 -23.06 30.85 2.71
N MET A 94 -24.37 31.14 2.66
CA MET A 94 -25.16 31.52 1.47
C MET A 94 -25.16 30.51 0.31
N SER A 95 -24.78 29.25 0.57
CA SER A 95 -24.80 28.16 -0.43
C SER A 95 -26.24 27.75 -0.78
N ASN A 96 -27.17 27.92 0.15
CA ASN A 96 -28.60 27.70 -0.08
C ASN A 96 -29.19 28.59 -1.21
N GLU A 97 -28.63 29.79 -1.40
CA GLU A 97 -29.11 30.76 -2.39
C GLU A 97 -28.72 30.40 -3.83
N LEU A 98 -27.80 29.44 -3.98
CA LEU A 98 -27.38 28.86 -5.26
C LEU A 98 -28.28 27.69 -5.68
N TYR A 99 -28.93 27.01 -4.73
CA TYR A 99 -29.81 25.87 -5.00
C TYR A 99 -31.02 26.25 -5.85
N SER A 100 -31.70 25.25 -6.41
CA SER A 100 -32.89 25.52 -7.22
C SER A 100 -34.00 26.26 -6.47
N GLY A 101 -34.37 27.42 -7.00
CA GLY A 101 -35.29 28.38 -6.38
C GLY A 101 -34.66 29.38 -5.39
N GLY A 102 -33.35 29.35 -5.16
CA GLY A 102 -32.59 30.35 -4.39
C GLY A 102 -32.43 31.69 -5.13
N THR A 103 -32.03 32.75 -4.43
CA THR A 103 -32.02 34.12 -5.00
C THR A 103 -30.92 34.39 -6.02
N ALA A 104 -29.91 33.54 -6.16
CA ALA A 104 -28.94 33.65 -7.26
C ALA A 104 -29.55 33.20 -8.61
N GLY A 105 -30.56 32.33 -8.60
CA GLY A 105 -31.21 31.85 -9.82
C GLY A 105 -30.35 30.94 -10.71
N LEU A 106 -29.32 30.30 -10.14
CA LEU A 106 -28.36 29.44 -10.85
C LEU A 106 -28.71 27.93 -10.84
N ASP A 107 -29.70 27.52 -10.02
CA ASP A 107 -30.20 26.14 -9.91
C ASP A 107 -29.13 25.06 -9.59
N LEU A 108 -28.05 25.43 -8.89
CA LEU A 108 -26.87 24.59 -8.62
C LEU A 108 -27.10 23.48 -7.59
N SER A 109 -26.26 22.45 -7.66
CA SER A 109 -26.37 21.20 -6.89
C SER A 109 -25.05 20.45 -6.63
N GLY A 110 -23.95 20.82 -7.30
CA GLY A 110 -22.70 20.07 -7.34
C GLY A 110 -22.67 18.94 -8.37
N SER A 111 -23.59 18.95 -9.34
CA SER A 111 -23.69 17.90 -10.35
C SER A 111 -22.44 17.83 -11.22
N GLY A 112 -22.07 16.62 -11.63
CA GLY A 112 -20.85 16.34 -12.39
C GLY A 112 -19.54 16.44 -11.60
N GLN A 113 -19.54 16.99 -10.38
CA GLN A 113 -18.31 17.18 -9.61
C GLN A 113 -17.93 15.94 -8.78
N ILE A 114 -16.64 15.79 -8.53
CA ILE A 114 -16.04 14.79 -7.63
C ILE A 114 -15.27 15.56 -6.56
N LEU A 115 -15.51 15.24 -5.29
CA LEU A 115 -14.85 15.85 -4.13
C LEU A 115 -14.09 14.79 -3.35
N GLY A 116 -12.85 15.08 -2.93
CA GLY A 116 -12.05 14.16 -2.13
C GLY A 116 -12.33 14.28 -0.63
N VAL A 117 -12.26 13.17 0.10
CA VAL A 117 -12.32 13.13 1.57
C VAL A 117 -11.21 12.23 2.09
N TRP A 118 -10.24 12.83 2.78
CA TRP A 118 -9.26 12.12 3.62
C TRP A 118 -9.65 12.33 5.09
N ASP A 119 -9.64 11.23 5.84
CA ASP A 119 -10.08 11.16 7.23
C ASP A 119 -9.48 9.90 7.90
N GLY A 120 -9.76 9.62 9.17
CA GLY A 120 -9.21 8.46 9.89
C GLY A 120 -9.74 7.08 9.46
N GLY A 121 -10.36 6.99 8.29
CA GLY A 121 -11.08 5.83 7.77
C GLY A 121 -12.15 6.24 6.74
N LEU A 122 -12.85 5.26 6.19
CA LEU A 122 -13.73 5.44 5.03
C LEU A 122 -15.14 5.94 5.36
N VAL A 123 -15.78 6.55 4.36
CA VAL A 123 -17.19 6.96 4.36
C VAL A 123 -18.12 5.74 4.23
N LEU A 124 -19.25 5.72 4.96
CA LEU A 124 -20.29 4.70 4.79
C LEU A 124 -21.02 4.85 3.44
N ALA A 125 -20.50 4.21 2.40
CA ALA A 125 -21.01 4.25 1.02
C ALA A 125 -22.46 3.72 0.85
N THR A 126 -22.99 2.99 1.84
CA THR A 126 -24.39 2.51 1.84
C THR A 126 -25.38 3.49 2.48
N HIS A 127 -24.90 4.56 3.13
CA HIS A 127 -25.78 5.54 3.78
C HIS A 127 -26.74 6.18 2.79
N GLN A 128 -28.03 6.29 3.15
CA GLN A 128 -29.10 6.69 2.24
C GLN A 128 -28.90 8.08 1.63
N GLU A 129 -28.09 8.94 2.25
CA GLU A 129 -27.75 10.27 1.72
C GLU A 129 -26.66 10.24 0.64
N LEU A 130 -25.86 9.17 0.56
CA LEU A 130 -24.62 9.08 -0.24
C LEU A 130 -24.60 7.83 -1.15
N SER A 131 -25.66 7.01 -1.09
CA SER A 131 -25.74 5.70 -1.74
C SER A 131 -25.53 5.79 -3.26
N GLY A 132 -24.50 5.09 -3.76
CA GLY A 132 -24.13 5.11 -5.19
C GLY A 132 -23.33 6.34 -5.64
N ARG A 133 -22.93 7.23 -4.72
CA ARG A 133 -22.09 8.42 -4.99
C ARG A 133 -20.78 8.43 -4.20
N VAL A 134 -20.35 7.29 -3.64
CA VAL A 134 -19.08 7.14 -2.91
C VAL A 134 -18.22 6.07 -3.57
N THR A 135 -17.00 6.44 -3.93
CA THR A 135 -15.93 5.51 -4.33
C THR A 135 -14.96 5.35 -3.17
N HIS A 136 -14.66 4.12 -2.77
CA HIS A 136 -13.58 3.82 -1.82
C HIS A 136 -12.26 3.68 -2.57
N MET A 137 -11.29 4.51 -2.23
CA MET A 137 -9.99 4.56 -2.90
C MET A 137 -8.93 3.70 -2.18
N ASN A 138 -9.09 3.50 -0.87
CA ASN A 138 -8.32 2.57 -0.04
C ASN A 138 -9.20 1.36 0.37
N PRO A 139 -9.54 0.43 -0.56
CA PRO A 139 -10.48 -0.65 -0.28
C PRO A 139 -9.92 -1.68 0.70
N GLY A 140 -10.33 -1.57 1.97
CA GLY A 140 -9.93 -2.47 3.06
C GLY A 140 -9.96 -1.79 4.43
N SER A 141 -9.85 -0.47 4.47
CA SER A 141 -9.81 0.33 5.69
C SER A 141 -11.18 0.47 6.38
N ASP A 142 -11.17 0.69 7.70
CA ASP A 142 -12.39 0.75 8.50
C ASP A 142 -13.30 1.91 8.09
N VAL A 143 -14.61 1.65 7.99
CA VAL A 143 -15.63 2.67 7.78
C VAL A 143 -15.94 3.37 9.10
N ILE A 144 -15.77 4.70 9.16
CA ILE A 144 -15.90 5.46 10.40
C ILE A 144 -16.97 6.56 10.35
N THR A 145 -17.50 6.85 11.54
CA THR A 145 -18.54 7.86 11.74
C THR A 145 -18.07 9.29 11.43
N HIS A 146 -16.80 9.62 11.65
CA HIS A 146 -16.26 10.96 11.41
C HIS A 146 -16.22 11.30 9.92
N ALA A 147 -15.50 10.52 9.11
CA ALA A 147 -15.53 10.58 7.64
C ALA A 147 -16.95 10.64 7.07
N THR A 148 -17.87 9.81 7.60
CA THR A 148 -19.28 9.77 7.16
C THR A 148 -20.06 11.05 7.47
N HIS A 149 -19.67 11.81 8.51
CA HIS A 149 -20.26 13.12 8.85
C HIS A 149 -19.66 14.26 8.02
N VAL A 150 -18.35 14.18 7.75
CA VAL A 150 -17.61 15.09 6.85
C VAL A 150 -18.18 15.02 5.43
N ALA A 151 -18.21 13.81 4.83
CA ALA A 151 -18.74 13.58 3.49
C ALA A 151 -20.25 13.89 3.38
N GLY A 152 -21.03 13.62 4.43
CA GLY A 152 -22.43 14.03 4.49
C GLY A 152 -22.60 15.56 4.45
N THR A 153 -21.74 16.28 5.17
CA THR A 153 -21.78 17.76 5.20
C THR A 153 -21.38 18.36 3.85
N MET A 154 -20.50 17.69 3.09
CA MET A 154 -20.19 18.06 1.71
C MET A 154 -21.34 17.75 0.74
N ALA A 155 -21.86 16.51 0.74
CA ALA A 155 -22.60 15.98 -0.41
C ALA A 155 -23.88 15.16 -0.10
N ALA A 156 -24.40 15.13 1.13
CA ALA A 156 -25.66 14.42 1.44
C ALA A 156 -26.84 14.91 0.57
N GLU A 157 -27.57 13.98 -0.06
CA GLU A 157 -28.64 14.26 -1.03
C GLU A 157 -29.76 15.17 -0.48
N GLY A 158 -30.05 15.03 0.82
CA GLY A 158 -31.17 15.66 1.51
C GLY A 158 -32.38 14.75 1.66
N VAL A 159 -32.17 13.42 1.72
CA VAL A 159 -33.21 12.44 2.09
C VAL A 159 -33.81 12.81 3.46
N ASN A 160 -32.95 13.24 4.38
CA ASN A 160 -33.28 14.10 5.48
C ASN A 160 -32.89 15.55 5.14
N ALA A 161 -33.89 16.41 4.90
CA ALA A 161 -33.67 17.81 4.52
C ALA A 161 -32.82 18.60 5.53
N ASP A 162 -32.83 18.20 6.81
CA ASP A 162 -32.02 18.83 7.85
C ASP A 162 -30.53 18.46 7.75
N ALA A 163 -30.18 17.35 7.10
CA ALA A 163 -28.81 16.83 6.97
C ALA A 163 -28.13 17.15 5.64
N LYS A 164 -28.91 17.64 4.66
CA LYS A 164 -28.50 17.94 3.28
C LYS A 164 -27.14 18.65 3.21
N GLY A 165 -26.23 18.12 2.40
CA GLY A 165 -24.90 18.69 2.17
C GLY A 165 -24.94 19.90 1.25
N MET A 166 -23.79 20.55 1.09
CA MET A 166 -23.67 21.73 0.23
C MET A 166 -23.80 21.39 -1.25
N ALA A 167 -22.92 20.53 -1.75
CA ALA A 167 -22.93 20.00 -3.10
C ALA A 167 -23.63 18.64 -3.15
N TYR A 168 -24.94 18.67 -2.84
CA TYR A 168 -25.81 17.52 -2.61
C TYR A 168 -25.98 16.52 -3.79
N GLN A 169 -25.41 16.80 -4.98
CA GLN A 169 -25.35 15.85 -6.11
C GLN A 169 -23.93 15.46 -6.54
N SER A 170 -22.86 15.94 -5.89
CA SER A 170 -21.49 15.52 -6.19
C SER A 170 -21.20 14.06 -5.82
N ASN A 171 -20.16 13.49 -6.41
CA ASN A 171 -19.59 12.22 -5.95
C ASN A 171 -18.47 12.48 -4.94
N ILE A 172 -18.21 11.50 -4.07
CA ILE A 172 -17.14 11.50 -3.08
C ILE A 172 -16.12 10.42 -3.44
N HIS A 173 -14.85 10.80 -3.54
CA HIS A 173 -13.74 9.85 -3.44
C HIS A 173 -13.28 9.82 -1.98
N SER A 174 -13.45 8.67 -1.33
CA SER A 174 -13.13 8.46 0.08
C SER A 174 -11.83 7.70 0.21
N TYR A 175 -10.90 8.32 0.93
CA TYR A 175 -9.59 7.81 1.28
C TYR A 175 -9.50 7.59 2.80
N ASP A 176 -8.39 7.03 3.26
CA ASP A 176 -7.97 7.12 4.66
C ASP A 176 -6.67 7.95 4.77
N TRP A 177 -6.29 8.33 5.99
CA TRP A 177 -5.20 9.28 6.24
C TRP A 177 -3.77 8.69 6.23
N ASN A 178 -3.56 7.45 5.77
CA ASN A 178 -2.29 6.75 5.99
C ASN A 178 -1.20 7.08 4.96
N ASN A 179 -1.54 7.75 3.84
CA ASN A 179 -0.62 7.98 2.72
C ASN A 179 -0.95 9.27 1.91
N ASP A 180 -1.51 10.28 2.59
CA ASP A 180 -2.05 11.52 2.03
C ASP A 180 -1.25 12.11 0.87
N ASP A 181 0.04 12.37 1.07
CA ASP A 181 0.85 13.20 0.18
C ASP A 181 0.96 12.61 -1.25
N ALA A 182 1.12 11.28 -1.34
CA ALA A 182 1.18 10.56 -2.60
C ALA A 182 -0.22 10.34 -3.22
N GLU A 183 -1.24 10.14 -2.38
CA GLU A 183 -2.62 9.95 -2.83
C GLU A 183 -3.25 11.23 -3.36
N MET A 184 -2.95 12.38 -2.76
CA MET A 184 -3.34 13.70 -3.22
C MET A 184 -2.78 14.00 -4.61
N LEU A 185 -1.47 13.76 -4.82
CA LEU A 185 -0.82 13.92 -6.13
C LEU A 185 -1.48 13.02 -7.19
N ASN A 186 -1.67 11.74 -6.87
CA ASN A 186 -2.33 10.80 -7.80
C ASN A 186 -3.79 11.18 -8.07
N ALA A 187 -4.53 11.65 -7.07
CA ALA A 187 -5.91 12.10 -7.22
C ALA A 187 -6.01 13.36 -8.11
N ALA A 188 -5.12 14.33 -7.90
CA ALA A 188 -5.05 15.55 -8.70
C ALA A 188 -4.66 15.25 -10.16
N ALA A 189 -3.67 14.37 -10.39
CA ALA A 189 -3.30 13.89 -11.71
C ALA A 189 -4.45 13.16 -12.44
N ASN A 190 -5.33 12.48 -11.69
CA ASN A 190 -6.57 11.88 -12.19
C ASN A 190 -7.78 12.84 -12.20
N GLY A 191 -7.55 14.16 -12.08
CA GLY A 191 -8.56 15.20 -12.28
C GLY A 191 -9.36 15.62 -11.04
N LEU A 192 -8.90 15.31 -9.82
CA LEU A 192 -9.53 15.83 -8.60
C LEU A 192 -9.20 17.31 -8.40
N ILE A 193 -10.23 18.16 -8.30
CA ILE A 193 -10.08 19.63 -8.22
C ILE A 193 -10.13 20.14 -6.76
N VAL A 194 -10.84 19.46 -5.86
CA VAL A 194 -10.96 19.88 -4.45
C VAL A 194 -11.08 18.68 -3.51
N SER A 195 -10.47 18.80 -2.33
CA SER A 195 -10.52 17.78 -1.27
C SER A 195 -10.75 18.39 0.11
N GLN A 196 -11.24 17.56 1.03
CA GLN A 196 -11.41 17.88 2.44
C GLN A 196 -10.52 17.00 3.32
N HIS A 197 -9.76 17.63 4.21
CA HIS A 197 -8.84 16.98 5.15
C HIS A 197 -9.18 17.43 6.58
N SER A 198 -10.05 16.67 7.25
CA SER A 198 -10.71 17.05 8.52
C SER A 198 -9.99 16.61 9.81
N TYR A 199 -8.67 16.39 9.73
CA TYR A 199 -7.80 15.82 10.76
C TYR A 199 -6.53 16.68 10.94
N GLY A 200 -5.64 16.29 11.87
CA GLY A 200 -4.36 16.95 12.12
C GLY A 200 -3.51 16.16 13.12
N ALA A 201 -2.24 16.52 13.25
CA ALA A 201 -1.34 15.91 14.24
C ALA A 201 -1.55 16.49 15.65
N ILE A 202 -1.34 15.66 16.68
CA ILE A 202 -1.38 16.10 18.09
C ILE A 202 -0.17 16.99 18.38
N ALA A 203 -0.46 18.27 18.60
CA ALA A 203 0.43 19.27 19.20
C ALA A 203 -0.14 19.70 20.57
N GLY A 204 0.69 20.25 21.45
CA GLY A 204 0.25 20.75 22.75
C GLY A 204 -0.22 19.66 23.71
N TRP A 205 -1.46 19.80 24.21
CA TRP A 205 -2.07 18.88 25.17
C TRP A 205 -2.99 17.83 24.53
N ALA A 206 -2.96 16.62 25.09
CA ALA A 206 -4.00 15.60 24.86
C ALA A 206 -4.44 14.93 26.18
N GLU A 207 -5.74 14.69 26.37
CA GLU A 207 -6.24 13.75 27.38
C GLU A 207 -6.43 12.37 26.71
N GLY A 208 -5.73 11.35 27.20
CA GLY A 208 -5.70 10.03 26.55
C GLY A 208 -4.86 9.01 27.32
N ASN A 209 -4.60 7.85 26.71
CA ASN A 209 -3.92 6.71 27.35
C ASN A 209 -2.59 6.36 26.67
N PHE A 210 -1.73 7.35 26.44
CA PHE A 210 -0.48 7.19 25.67
C PHE A 210 0.67 6.59 26.49
N SER A 211 0.67 6.81 27.82
CA SER A 211 1.63 6.26 28.79
C SER A 211 1.22 4.90 29.38
N GLY A 212 0.12 4.30 28.91
CA GLY A 212 -0.53 3.14 29.54
C GLY A 212 -1.33 3.49 30.81
N THR A 213 -1.39 4.78 31.20
CA THR A 213 -2.37 5.33 32.14
C THR A 213 -3.18 6.43 31.45
N PHE A 214 -4.50 6.44 31.64
CA PHE A 214 -5.35 7.51 31.12
C PHE A 214 -5.16 8.81 31.92
N GLY A 215 -4.91 9.92 31.22
CA GLY A 215 -4.78 11.26 31.81
C GLY A 215 -4.21 12.28 30.82
N TRP A 216 -3.76 13.41 31.34
CA TRP A 216 -3.15 14.48 30.54
C TRP A 216 -1.73 14.12 30.10
N HIS A 217 -1.46 14.37 28.82
CA HIS A 217 -0.18 14.16 28.17
C HIS A 217 0.20 15.43 27.41
N TRP A 218 1.43 15.90 27.61
CA TRP A 218 2.05 16.99 26.88
C TRP A 218 2.91 16.42 25.75
N PHE A 219 2.59 16.79 24.51
CA PHE A 219 3.28 16.32 23.32
C PHE A 219 4.39 17.27 22.84
N GLY A 220 4.41 18.52 23.32
CA GLY A 220 5.41 19.52 22.91
C GLY A 220 6.83 19.24 23.39
N ASP A 221 7.81 19.64 22.59
CA ASP A 221 9.23 19.37 22.87
C ASP A 221 9.78 20.26 23.99
N VAL A 222 9.86 19.65 25.18
CA VAL A 222 10.40 20.26 26.41
C VAL A 222 11.87 20.67 26.32
N SER A 223 12.62 20.22 25.30
CA SER A 223 14.00 20.64 25.06
C SER A 223 14.10 21.96 24.30
N ILE A 224 13.03 22.35 23.60
CA ILE A 224 12.88 23.66 22.93
C ILE A 224 12.15 24.65 23.85
N SER A 225 11.05 24.23 24.49
CA SER A 225 10.30 25.04 25.45
C SER A 225 9.62 24.19 26.53
N GLU A 226 9.88 24.51 27.81
CA GLU A 226 9.16 23.86 28.92
C GLU A 226 7.71 24.34 29.04
N ASP A 227 7.35 25.51 28.48
CA ASP A 227 6.08 26.21 28.72
C ASP A 227 5.05 26.08 27.58
N GLU A 228 5.46 25.75 26.35
CA GLU A 228 4.64 25.91 25.13
C GLU A 228 5.14 24.99 24.00
N ASP A 229 4.26 24.49 23.11
CA ASP A 229 4.66 23.59 22.02
C ASP A 229 5.01 24.41 20.78
N TYR A 230 6.28 24.37 20.40
CA TYR A 230 6.82 25.11 19.25
C TYR A 230 6.21 24.73 17.89
N ARG A 231 5.30 23.75 17.84
CA ARG A 231 4.67 23.24 16.60
C ARG A 231 3.27 23.82 16.34
N PHE A 232 2.80 24.71 17.20
CA PHE A 232 1.86 25.75 16.79
C PHE A 232 2.64 26.84 16.06
N GLY A 233 2.04 27.50 15.07
CA GLY A 233 2.67 28.58 14.30
C GLY A 233 3.75 28.16 13.29
N PHE A 234 4.44 27.05 13.54
CA PHE A 234 5.66 26.61 12.86
C PHE A 234 5.43 25.91 11.51
N TYR A 235 6.14 26.40 10.49
CA TYR A 235 6.18 25.80 9.16
C TYR A 235 7.24 24.70 9.10
N ASP A 236 6.80 23.45 8.95
CA ASP A 236 7.66 22.27 8.97
C ASP A 236 7.74 21.57 7.58
N VAL A 237 8.34 20.37 7.54
CA VAL A 237 8.40 19.54 6.34
C VAL A 237 7.01 19.09 5.85
N THR A 238 6.03 18.82 6.72
CA THR A 238 4.65 18.52 6.27
C THR A 238 4.01 19.74 5.59
N ALA A 239 4.15 20.94 6.17
CA ALA A 239 3.67 22.17 5.53
C ALA A 239 4.38 22.46 4.20
N GLN A 240 5.70 22.19 4.12
CA GLN A 240 6.48 22.31 2.89
C GLN A 240 6.05 21.31 1.80
N THR A 241 5.82 20.04 2.16
CA THR A 241 5.29 19.03 1.23
C THR A 241 3.92 19.43 0.70
N TRP A 242 3.02 19.96 1.54
CA TRP A 242 1.69 20.35 1.10
C TRP A 242 1.70 21.59 0.18
N ASP A 243 2.67 22.50 0.35
CA ASP A 243 2.92 23.56 -0.63
C ASP A 243 3.45 23.00 -1.97
N LEU A 244 4.32 21.99 -1.94
CA LEU A 244 4.83 21.30 -3.14
C LEU A 244 3.75 20.51 -3.89
N VAL A 245 2.85 19.82 -3.17
CA VAL A 245 1.71 19.10 -3.76
C VAL A 245 0.79 20.08 -4.50
N ALA A 246 0.48 21.23 -3.89
CA ALA A 246 -0.34 22.26 -4.52
C ALA A 246 0.36 22.98 -5.68
N GLN A 247 1.69 23.18 -5.60
CA GLN A 247 2.50 23.77 -6.67
C GLN A 247 2.60 22.83 -7.89
N SER A 248 2.78 21.52 -7.65
CA SER A 248 2.74 20.47 -8.70
C SER A 248 1.34 20.26 -9.29
N SER A 249 0.30 20.71 -8.60
CA SER A 249 -1.12 20.44 -8.94
C SER A 249 -1.91 21.75 -9.10
N PRO A 250 -1.63 22.58 -10.12
CA PRO A 250 -2.07 23.99 -10.17
C PRO A 250 -3.59 24.21 -10.17
N TYR A 251 -4.40 23.20 -10.49
CA TYR A 251 -5.87 23.26 -10.42
C TYR A 251 -6.47 22.71 -9.12
N TYR A 252 -5.68 22.04 -8.28
CA TYR A 252 -6.16 21.28 -7.13
C TYR A 252 -6.07 22.10 -5.83
N LEU A 253 -7.22 22.33 -5.18
CA LEU A 253 -7.30 23.06 -3.92
C LEU A 253 -7.55 22.13 -2.73
N ILE A 254 -6.52 21.95 -1.90
CA ILE A 254 -6.57 21.23 -0.63
C ILE A 254 -7.28 22.12 0.41
N VAL A 255 -8.37 21.61 1.02
CA VAL A 255 -9.08 22.29 2.12
C VAL A 255 -8.82 21.56 3.45
N ARG A 256 -8.27 22.28 4.43
CA ARG A 256 -7.76 21.72 5.69
C ARG A 256 -8.44 22.36 6.90
N SER A 257 -8.82 21.56 7.89
CA SER A 257 -9.37 22.08 9.15
C SER A 257 -8.28 22.73 10.02
N ALA A 258 -8.57 23.88 10.64
CA ALA A 258 -7.56 24.67 11.35
C ALA A 258 -7.06 24.08 12.70
N GLY A 259 -7.81 23.16 13.31
CA GLY A 259 -7.53 22.65 14.67
C GLY A 259 -8.65 22.97 15.67
N ASN A 260 -8.66 22.25 16.80
CA ASN A 260 -9.69 22.33 17.84
C ASN A 260 -9.09 22.59 19.24
N ASP A 261 -7.84 23.03 19.26
CA ASP A 261 -6.95 22.88 20.41
C ASP A 261 -6.93 24.15 21.27
N ARG A 262 -7.51 25.26 20.80
CA ARG A 262 -7.43 26.56 21.47
C ARG A 262 -8.04 26.54 22.88
N GLY A 263 -7.22 26.87 23.87
CA GLY A 263 -7.56 26.85 25.29
C GLY A 263 -7.63 25.46 25.90
N PHE A 264 -7.10 24.43 25.22
CA PHE A 264 -7.05 23.06 25.71
C PHE A 264 -5.85 22.82 26.63
N GLY A 265 -5.99 21.87 27.56
CA GLY A 265 -5.00 21.60 28.60
C GLY A 265 -5.58 21.57 30.03
N PRO A 266 -4.78 21.15 31.03
CA PRO A 266 -5.21 20.99 32.41
C PRO A 266 -5.07 22.25 33.26
N ASP A 267 -5.70 22.25 34.45
CA ASP A 267 -5.47 23.27 35.48
C ASP A 267 -3.96 23.35 35.87
N PRO A 268 -3.38 24.56 36.08
CA PRO A 268 -1.98 24.74 36.45
C PRO A 268 -1.50 23.89 37.63
N GLY A 269 -0.46 23.10 37.41
CA GLY A 269 0.13 22.20 38.41
C GLY A 269 -0.53 20.82 38.54
N THR A 270 -1.46 20.48 37.64
CA THR A 270 -2.02 19.12 37.51
C THR A 270 -0.93 18.10 37.15
N GLU A 271 -1.07 16.88 37.67
CA GLU A 271 -0.20 15.75 37.32
C GLU A 271 -0.50 15.26 35.90
N HIS A 272 0.53 15.21 35.07
CA HIS A 272 0.47 14.86 33.65
C HIS A 272 1.76 14.16 33.22
N TYR A 273 1.76 13.57 32.03
CA TYR A 273 2.95 12.98 31.42
C TYR A 273 3.54 13.94 30.37
N TYR A 274 4.85 13.94 30.20
CA TYR A 274 5.51 14.47 29.00
C TYR A 274 6.49 13.41 28.48
N PHE A 275 6.82 13.44 27.20
CA PHE A 275 7.78 12.48 26.64
C PHE A 275 9.22 13.00 26.82
N ASP A 276 10.07 12.25 27.53
CA ASP A 276 11.51 12.51 27.56
C ASP A 276 12.15 11.81 26.36
N ALA A 277 12.40 12.56 25.30
CA ALA A 277 12.98 12.05 24.06
C ALA A 277 14.43 11.54 24.21
N MET A 278 15.15 11.91 25.30
CA MET A 278 16.48 11.37 25.59
C MET A 278 16.43 10.06 26.36
N ALA A 279 15.37 9.84 27.16
CA ALA A 279 15.11 8.58 27.86
C ALA A 279 14.32 7.57 27.01
N GLY A 280 13.47 8.05 26.10
CA GLY A 280 12.52 7.23 25.34
C GLY A 280 11.25 6.85 26.11
N GLU A 281 10.92 7.56 27.19
CA GLU A 281 9.85 7.20 28.13
C GLU A 281 8.91 8.38 28.46
N TRP A 282 7.65 8.08 28.82
CA TRP A 282 6.71 9.05 29.37
C TRP A 282 7.00 9.33 30.84
N VAL A 283 7.37 10.56 31.17
CA VAL A 283 7.77 11.00 32.52
C VAL A 283 6.66 11.82 33.16
N ILE A 284 6.29 11.48 34.40
CA ILE A 284 5.30 12.23 35.19
C ILE A 284 5.89 13.58 35.60
N SER A 285 5.12 14.66 35.41
CA SER A 285 5.44 16.01 35.84
C SER A 285 4.23 16.73 36.45
N THR A 286 4.53 17.79 37.21
CA THR A 286 3.58 18.80 37.69
C THR A 286 4.05 20.21 37.34
N THR A 287 4.99 20.35 36.38
CA THR A 287 5.39 21.65 35.83
C THR A 287 4.20 22.24 35.07
N THR A 288 3.70 23.38 35.54
CA THR A 288 2.72 24.17 34.79
C THR A 288 3.31 24.54 33.43
N ARG A 289 2.54 24.31 32.37
CA ARG A 289 2.76 24.87 31.04
C ARG A 289 1.57 25.75 30.69
N GLN A 290 1.63 26.44 29.56
CA GLN A 290 0.47 27.14 29.01
C GLN A 290 -0.62 26.13 28.60
N VAL A 291 -1.86 26.61 28.48
CA VAL A 291 -2.87 25.94 27.64
C VAL A 291 -2.55 26.25 26.19
N ASP A 292 -3.04 25.45 25.25
CA ASP A 292 -2.70 25.60 23.85
C ASP A 292 -3.30 26.92 23.30
N GLY A 293 -2.46 27.76 22.70
CA GLY A 293 -2.79 29.16 22.37
C GLY A 293 -2.70 30.15 23.55
N GLY A 294 -2.01 29.79 24.62
CA GLY A 294 -1.58 30.71 25.66
C GLY A 294 -2.71 31.37 26.47
N ALA A 295 -2.46 32.61 26.90
CA ALA A 295 -3.36 33.37 27.78
C ALA A 295 -4.33 34.32 27.05
N ASP A 296 -4.11 34.57 25.75
CA ASP A 296 -4.92 35.44 24.89
C ASP A 296 -5.63 34.68 23.76
N GLY A 297 -5.17 33.48 23.42
CA GLY A 297 -5.82 32.55 22.50
C GLY A 297 -5.22 32.49 21.10
N TYR A 298 -4.14 33.22 20.83
CA TYR A 298 -3.47 33.21 19.52
C TYR A 298 -2.41 32.11 19.46
N ASP A 299 -1.90 31.83 18.27
CA ASP A 299 -0.81 30.88 18.03
C ASP A 299 -1.14 29.44 18.50
N CYS A 300 -2.17 28.86 17.87
CA CYS A 300 -2.64 27.51 18.18
C CYS A 300 -3.09 26.68 16.97
N ILE A 301 -2.72 27.11 15.75
CA ILE A 301 -2.90 26.29 14.55
C ILE A 301 -1.69 25.36 14.41
N SER A 302 -1.93 24.05 14.45
CA SER A 302 -0.92 23.01 14.29
C SER A 302 -0.27 23.05 12.91
N TYR A 303 1.06 22.87 12.86
CA TYR A 303 1.92 22.82 11.66
C TYR A 303 1.27 22.17 10.42
N THR A 304 0.54 21.07 10.60
CA THR A 304 -0.17 20.33 9.54
C THR A 304 -1.33 21.09 8.87
N ALA A 305 -1.55 22.36 9.21
CA ALA A 305 -2.54 23.26 8.60
C ALA A 305 -1.94 24.63 8.17
N LEU A 306 -0.61 24.74 8.09
CA LEU A 306 0.12 26.02 7.90
C LEU A 306 0.75 26.25 6.52
N ALA A 307 0.56 25.33 5.57
CA ALA A 307 0.98 25.52 4.19
C ALA A 307 0.36 26.80 3.58
N LYS A 308 1.11 27.50 2.73
CA LYS A 308 0.72 28.76 2.05
C LYS A 308 -0.40 28.52 1.03
N ASN A 309 -0.31 27.43 0.29
CA ASN A 309 -1.10 27.17 -0.91
C ASN A 309 -2.47 26.54 -0.61
N ILE A 310 -2.65 25.95 0.58
CA ILE A 310 -3.91 25.33 1.01
C ILE A 310 -4.93 26.36 1.55
N LEU A 311 -6.20 25.96 1.64
CA LEU A 311 -7.27 26.73 2.28
C LEU A 311 -7.55 26.18 3.70
N THR A 312 -7.07 26.87 4.73
CA THR A 312 -7.23 26.49 6.14
C THR A 312 -8.52 27.09 6.72
N VAL A 313 -9.40 26.24 7.27
CA VAL A 313 -10.76 26.61 7.66
C VAL A 313 -10.98 26.56 9.17
N GLY A 314 -11.27 27.72 9.77
CA GLY A 314 -11.70 27.86 11.17
C GLY A 314 -13.20 27.61 11.38
N SER A 315 -13.65 27.60 12.63
CA SER A 315 -15.03 27.25 13.02
C SER A 315 -15.73 28.40 13.75
N VAL A 316 -16.87 28.85 13.22
CA VAL A 316 -17.86 29.68 13.93
C VAL A 316 -19.07 28.86 14.39
N ASN A 317 -19.80 29.38 15.38
CA ASN A 317 -21.12 28.87 15.74
C ASN A 317 -22.24 29.55 14.93
N GLN A 318 -23.47 29.03 15.06
CA GLN A 318 -24.67 29.49 14.32
C GLN A 318 -24.96 31.01 14.39
N ALA A 319 -24.40 31.74 15.37
CA ALA A 319 -24.57 33.17 15.53
C ALA A 319 -23.39 34.00 14.96
N GLY A 320 -22.55 33.44 14.09
CA GLY A 320 -21.39 34.13 13.51
C GLY A 320 -20.20 34.31 14.45
N ASN A 321 -20.32 33.89 15.71
CA ASN A 321 -19.25 34.05 16.70
C ASN A 321 -18.28 32.87 16.61
N ILE A 322 -16.98 33.14 16.63
CA ILE A 322 -15.92 32.13 16.62
C ILE A 322 -16.09 31.08 17.72
N SER A 323 -15.89 29.80 17.38
CA SER A 323 -16.06 28.67 18.31
C SER A 323 -14.97 28.69 19.37
N ALA A 324 -15.32 28.25 20.58
CA ALA A 324 -14.42 28.28 21.75
C ALA A 324 -13.12 27.50 21.52
N PHE A 325 -13.19 26.39 20.77
CA PHE A 325 -12.08 25.50 20.43
C PHE A 325 -11.32 25.88 19.16
N SER A 326 -11.87 26.75 18.30
CA SER A 326 -11.30 26.96 16.95
C SER A 326 -9.92 27.57 17.08
N ALA A 327 -8.91 26.90 16.54
CA ALA A 327 -7.54 27.41 16.48
C ALA A 327 -7.46 28.77 15.75
N TRP A 328 -6.55 29.62 16.23
CA TRP A 328 -6.25 30.97 15.73
C TRP A 328 -4.77 31.05 15.35
N GLY A 329 -4.46 31.86 14.35
CA GLY A 329 -3.08 32.26 14.04
C GLY A 329 -2.51 33.24 15.08
N PRO A 330 -1.40 33.94 14.79
CA PRO A 330 -0.69 33.97 13.50
C PRO A 330 0.02 32.64 13.18
N THR A 331 0.69 32.57 12.03
CA THR A 331 1.86 31.68 11.90
C THR A 331 3.08 32.37 12.50
N ASP A 332 4.17 31.64 12.78
CA ASP A 332 5.39 32.21 13.37
C ASP A 332 6.00 33.33 12.52
N ASP A 333 5.93 33.18 11.20
CA ASP A 333 6.40 34.17 10.23
C ASP A 333 5.41 35.35 10.03
N GLY A 334 4.18 35.19 10.54
CA GLY A 334 3.18 36.24 10.69
C GLY A 334 2.00 36.20 9.72
N ARG A 335 1.88 35.14 8.90
CA ARG A 335 0.82 34.97 7.89
C ARG A 335 -0.57 34.80 8.50
N ILE A 336 -1.57 35.18 7.73
CA ILE A 336 -3.00 35.11 8.07
C ILE A 336 -3.47 33.65 7.99
N LYS A 337 -3.63 33.01 9.15
CA LYS A 337 -4.33 31.73 9.32
C LYS A 337 -5.36 31.83 10.47
N PRO A 338 -6.53 31.17 10.40
CA PRO A 338 -7.06 30.44 9.25
C PRO A 338 -7.29 31.37 8.05
N ASP A 339 -7.43 30.85 6.83
CA ASP A 339 -7.74 31.69 5.66
C ASP A 339 -9.21 32.17 5.69
N ILE A 340 -10.12 31.33 6.18
CA ILE A 340 -11.57 31.56 6.16
C ILE A 340 -12.24 30.84 7.35
N VAL A 341 -13.47 31.24 7.71
CA VAL A 341 -14.32 30.45 8.63
C VAL A 341 -15.63 30.00 7.99
N ALA A 342 -16.18 28.91 8.52
CA ALA A 342 -17.54 28.45 8.27
C ALA A 342 -18.15 27.85 9.55
N LYS A 343 -19.45 27.50 9.53
CA LYS A 343 -20.14 26.93 10.69
C LYS A 343 -19.56 25.56 11.07
N GLY A 344 -18.91 25.46 12.23
CA GLY A 344 -18.40 24.20 12.78
C GLY A 344 -19.04 23.79 14.11
N GLN A 345 -19.97 24.56 14.68
CA GLN A 345 -20.64 24.19 15.94
C GLN A 345 -22.11 24.64 16.07
N PRO A 346 -23.06 23.73 16.37
CA PRO A 346 -23.07 22.29 16.09
C PRO A 346 -23.59 22.01 14.66
N VAL A 347 -23.16 20.89 14.08
CA VAL A 347 -23.38 20.52 12.66
C VAL A 347 -24.04 19.15 12.58
N PHE A 348 -25.06 18.97 11.74
CA PHE A 348 -25.97 17.80 11.78
C PHE A 348 -25.94 17.03 10.46
N SER A 349 -25.30 15.87 10.45
CA SER A 349 -25.10 15.08 9.23
C SER A 349 -25.17 13.58 9.46
N SER A 350 -24.92 12.81 8.39
CA SER A 350 -24.88 11.35 8.38
C SER A 350 -23.83 10.78 9.34
N MET A 351 -24.05 9.55 9.79
CA MET A 351 -23.20 8.84 10.75
C MET A 351 -23.12 7.35 10.36
N ALA A 352 -22.06 6.64 10.76
CA ALA A 352 -21.79 5.29 10.25
C ALA A 352 -22.53 4.14 10.99
N GLU A 353 -23.32 4.41 12.04
CA GLU A 353 -23.93 3.32 12.84
C GLU A 353 -25.09 2.59 12.14
N SER A 354 -25.65 3.18 11.07
CA SER A 354 -26.54 2.52 10.11
C SER A 354 -26.78 3.41 8.89
N ASP A 355 -27.32 2.84 7.81
CA ASP A 355 -27.64 3.55 6.55
C ASP A 355 -28.63 4.74 6.69
N SER A 356 -29.15 5.00 7.88
CA SER A 356 -30.06 6.10 8.20
C SER A 356 -29.73 6.80 9.54
N SER A 357 -28.49 6.68 10.01
CA SER A 357 -28.02 7.33 11.24
C SER A 357 -27.63 8.79 11.00
N TYR A 358 -27.94 9.67 11.95
CA TYR A 358 -27.61 11.10 11.92
C TYR A 358 -27.34 11.62 13.33
N SER A 359 -26.40 12.55 13.48
CA SER A 359 -26.12 13.19 14.77
C SER A 359 -25.44 14.56 14.63
N PHE A 360 -25.28 15.22 15.77
CA PHE A 360 -24.52 16.44 15.91
C PHE A 360 -23.04 16.16 16.19
N MET A 361 -22.16 16.80 15.43
CA MET A 361 -20.75 16.98 15.78
C MET A 361 -20.43 18.47 15.93
N ALA A 362 -19.24 18.77 16.45
CA ALA A 362 -18.68 20.10 16.50
C ALA A 362 -17.15 20.05 16.38
N GLY A 363 -16.58 20.90 15.53
CA GLY A 363 -15.15 20.98 15.26
C GLY A 363 -14.86 21.78 13.99
N THR A 364 -13.61 22.19 13.77
CA THR A 364 -13.14 22.67 12.46
C THR A 364 -13.22 21.58 11.39
N SER A 365 -13.20 20.31 11.81
CA SER A 365 -13.54 19.12 11.03
C SER A 365 -14.94 19.15 10.40
N MET A 366 -15.86 19.99 10.93
CA MET A 366 -17.21 20.18 10.40
C MET A 366 -17.42 21.51 9.66
N SER A 367 -16.54 22.52 9.83
CA SER A 367 -16.58 23.76 9.05
C SER A 367 -15.87 23.60 7.70
N GLY A 368 -14.72 22.90 7.66
CA GLY A 368 -14.03 22.51 6.43
C GLY A 368 -14.95 21.90 5.35
N PRO A 369 -15.71 20.81 5.63
CA PRO A 369 -16.62 20.20 4.67
C PRO A 369 -17.76 21.11 4.18
N MET A 370 -18.09 22.20 4.88
CA MET A 370 -18.99 23.21 4.32
C MET A 370 -18.29 24.01 3.22
N VAL A 371 -17.02 24.39 3.43
CA VAL A 371 -16.24 25.16 2.46
C VAL A 371 -15.91 24.34 1.22
N SER A 372 -15.33 23.15 1.37
CA SER A 372 -15.00 22.25 0.24
C SER A 372 -16.25 21.75 -0.49
N GLY A 373 -17.33 21.45 0.24
CA GLY A 373 -18.64 21.16 -0.36
C GLY A 373 -19.16 22.34 -1.20
N SER A 374 -19.11 23.57 -0.68
CA SER A 374 -19.59 24.75 -1.40
C SER A 374 -18.68 25.22 -2.53
N ILE A 375 -17.38 24.89 -2.51
CA ILE A 375 -16.50 25.00 -3.69
C ILE A 375 -16.99 24.08 -4.82
N GLY A 376 -17.54 22.89 -4.50
CA GLY A 376 -18.20 22.03 -5.49
C GLY A 376 -19.37 22.70 -6.24
N LEU A 377 -20.07 23.64 -5.62
CA LEU A 377 -21.09 24.46 -6.30
C LEU A 377 -20.45 25.48 -7.26
N LEU A 378 -19.33 26.09 -6.86
CA LEU A 378 -18.59 27.02 -7.71
C LEU A 378 -17.96 26.31 -8.92
N LEU A 379 -17.52 25.06 -8.76
CA LEU A 379 -17.01 24.24 -9.88
C LEU A 379 -18.11 23.89 -10.89
N GLU A 380 -19.30 23.49 -10.44
CA GLU A 380 -20.45 23.31 -11.33
C GLU A 380 -20.84 24.63 -12.03
N HIS A 381 -20.75 25.77 -11.33
CA HIS A 381 -20.99 27.08 -11.94
C HIS A 381 -19.95 27.43 -13.00
N GLN A 382 -18.66 27.16 -12.77
CA GLN A 382 -17.63 27.33 -13.77
C GLN A 382 -17.92 26.50 -15.02
N GLN A 383 -18.34 25.23 -14.87
CA GLN A 383 -18.72 24.39 -16.00
C GLN A 383 -19.99 24.89 -16.74
N ASN A 384 -20.90 25.58 -16.05
CA ASN A 384 -22.05 26.23 -16.66
C ASN A 384 -21.70 27.53 -17.42
N LEU A 385 -20.64 28.25 -17.00
CA LEU A 385 -20.14 29.46 -17.68
C LEU A 385 -19.20 29.12 -18.84
N GLN A 386 -18.27 28.18 -18.64
CA GLN A 386 -17.17 27.82 -19.54
C GLN A 386 -16.89 26.30 -19.45
N ALA A 387 -17.79 25.50 -20.04
CA ALA A 387 -17.67 24.03 -20.02
C ALA A 387 -16.30 23.54 -20.52
N GLY A 388 -15.65 22.70 -19.73
CA GLY A 388 -14.32 22.14 -19.97
C GLY A 388 -13.16 22.98 -19.43
N GLN A 389 -13.39 24.15 -18.83
CA GLN A 389 -12.33 24.94 -18.19
C GLN A 389 -12.34 24.78 -16.67
N ASN A 390 -11.16 24.53 -16.08
CA ASN A 390 -10.95 24.52 -14.64
C ASN A 390 -10.25 25.83 -14.23
N LEU A 391 -10.60 26.36 -13.06
CA LEU A 391 -9.91 27.51 -12.45
C LEU A 391 -8.69 27.01 -11.66
N LEU A 392 -7.63 27.83 -11.56
CA LEU A 392 -6.50 27.53 -10.70
C LEU A 392 -6.93 27.40 -9.23
N SER A 393 -6.18 26.61 -8.44
CA SER A 393 -6.39 26.49 -7.00
C SER A 393 -6.26 27.84 -6.28
N SER A 394 -5.31 28.67 -6.74
CA SER A 394 -5.18 30.08 -6.33
C SER A 394 -6.40 30.93 -6.66
N THR A 395 -7.12 30.67 -7.76
CA THR A 395 -8.35 31.39 -8.12
C THR A 395 -9.54 30.94 -7.28
N LEU A 396 -9.67 29.64 -7.00
CA LEU A 396 -10.69 29.13 -6.09
C LEU A 396 -10.48 29.70 -4.67
N LYS A 397 -9.22 29.73 -4.20
CA LYS A 397 -8.83 30.39 -2.94
C LYS A 397 -9.13 31.90 -2.98
N ALA A 398 -8.77 32.59 -4.07
CA ALA A 398 -9.04 34.02 -4.25
C ALA A 398 -10.55 34.33 -4.24
N LEU A 399 -11.38 33.54 -4.91
CA LEU A 399 -12.84 33.74 -4.95
C LEU A 399 -13.47 33.58 -3.56
N VAL A 400 -13.07 32.58 -2.79
CA VAL A 400 -13.55 32.37 -1.41
C VAL A 400 -13.14 33.51 -0.48
N ILE A 401 -11.91 34.01 -0.61
CA ILE A 401 -11.37 35.11 0.19
C ILE A 401 -11.96 36.47 -0.22
N HIS A 402 -12.11 36.72 -1.52
CA HIS A 402 -12.64 37.97 -2.09
C HIS A 402 -14.15 38.12 -1.87
N SER A 403 -14.89 37.00 -1.79
CA SER A 403 -16.33 37.02 -1.54
C SER A 403 -16.69 37.12 -0.05
N ALA A 404 -15.74 36.85 0.85
CA ALA A 404 -15.98 36.70 2.28
C ALA A 404 -16.63 37.92 2.93
N ASP A 405 -17.49 37.65 3.92
CA ASP A 405 -18.07 38.63 4.84
C ASP A 405 -17.10 38.85 6.02
N ASP A 406 -16.37 39.96 5.99
CA ASP A 406 -15.29 40.33 6.93
C ASP A 406 -15.79 41.11 8.16
N GLU A 407 -16.88 41.88 8.04
CA GLU A 407 -17.51 42.66 9.13
C GLU A 407 -17.85 41.86 10.41
N ILE A 408 -17.82 40.52 10.36
CA ILE A 408 -18.11 39.62 11.48
C ILE A 408 -17.09 39.71 12.63
N GLY A 409 -15.83 40.07 12.32
CA GLY A 409 -14.72 40.05 13.28
C GLY A 409 -14.67 41.29 14.18
N GLY A 410 -15.11 42.44 13.65
CA GLY A 410 -15.12 43.72 14.34
C GLY A 410 -14.92 44.90 13.37
N ALA A 411 -13.67 45.11 12.95
CA ALA A 411 -13.31 46.03 11.88
C ALA A 411 -13.26 45.30 10.53
N PRO A 412 -13.41 45.99 9.38
CA PRO A 412 -13.18 45.41 8.06
C PRO A 412 -11.72 45.00 7.82
N GLY A 413 -11.49 44.05 6.92
CA GLY A 413 -10.20 43.42 6.69
C GLY A 413 -9.97 42.14 7.52
N PRO A 414 -8.81 41.47 7.37
CA PRO A 414 -8.55 40.17 7.99
C PRO A 414 -8.20 40.25 9.48
N ASP A 415 -8.42 39.16 10.22
CA ASP A 415 -7.81 38.93 11.54
C ASP A 415 -7.43 37.46 11.78
N TYR A 416 -6.50 37.20 12.70
CA TYR A 416 -5.96 35.85 12.96
C TYR A 416 -6.97 34.83 13.57
N ARG A 417 -8.24 35.21 13.75
CA ARG A 417 -9.30 34.38 14.35
C ARG A 417 -10.35 33.99 13.32
N TYR A 418 -10.73 34.96 12.48
CA TYR A 418 -11.74 34.82 11.42
C TYR A 418 -11.12 34.66 10.01
N GLY A 419 -9.80 34.83 9.88
CA GLY A 419 -9.13 34.89 8.59
C GLY A 419 -9.59 36.10 7.79
N TRP A 420 -9.87 35.88 6.51
CA TRP A 420 -10.47 36.89 5.63
C TRP A 420 -12.00 37.02 5.78
N GLY A 421 -12.63 36.25 6.67
CA GLY A 421 -14.05 36.37 7.02
C GLY A 421 -14.85 35.06 6.96
N LEU A 422 -16.17 35.19 6.97
CA LEU A 422 -17.10 34.07 6.77
C LEU A 422 -17.28 33.84 5.26
N MET A 423 -17.15 32.59 4.83
CA MET A 423 -17.36 32.23 3.43
C MET A 423 -18.76 32.67 2.95
N ASN A 424 -18.83 33.37 1.82
CA ASN A 424 -20.09 33.69 1.17
C ASN A 424 -20.10 33.10 -0.25
N THR A 425 -20.68 31.91 -0.41
CA THR A 425 -20.68 31.18 -1.70
C THR A 425 -21.47 31.93 -2.77
N LYS A 426 -22.55 32.63 -2.37
CA LYS A 426 -23.37 33.42 -3.30
C LYS A 426 -22.57 34.56 -3.92
N LYS A 427 -21.88 35.37 -3.11
CA LYS A 427 -21.02 36.45 -3.60
C LYS A 427 -19.92 35.94 -4.53
N ALA A 428 -19.33 34.77 -4.28
CA ALA A 428 -18.33 34.17 -5.17
C ALA A 428 -18.93 33.84 -6.55
N ALA A 429 -20.10 33.18 -6.59
CA ALA A 429 -20.79 32.89 -7.85
C ALA A 429 -21.30 34.15 -8.56
N GLU A 430 -21.68 35.19 -7.82
CA GLU A 430 -22.02 36.51 -8.39
C GLU A 430 -20.79 37.17 -9.04
N VAL A 431 -19.61 37.15 -8.41
CA VAL A 431 -18.35 37.64 -9.01
C VAL A 431 -17.98 36.84 -10.27
N MET A 432 -18.09 35.51 -10.26
CA MET A 432 -17.87 34.67 -11.45
C MET A 432 -18.83 35.02 -12.59
N SER A 433 -20.12 35.22 -12.27
CA SER A 433 -21.16 35.60 -13.24
C SER A 433 -20.89 36.98 -13.82
N ASN A 434 -20.52 37.94 -12.99
CA ASN A 434 -20.23 39.32 -13.37
C ASN A 434 -18.98 39.40 -14.27
N ASN A 435 -17.93 38.63 -13.95
CA ASN A 435 -16.76 38.47 -14.81
C ASN A 435 -17.14 37.90 -16.20
N ALA A 436 -17.91 36.81 -16.25
CA ALA A 436 -18.34 36.21 -17.51
C ALA A 436 -19.23 37.13 -18.38
N ASN A 437 -19.94 38.08 -17.76
CA ASN A 437 -20.75 39.09 -18.45
C ASN A 437 -20.02 40.44 -18.67
N ALA A 438 -18.78 40.58 -18.17
CA ALA A 438 -18.02 41.84 -18.12
C ALA A 438 -18.78 43.01 -17.46
N ASP A 439 -19.44 42.76 -16.33
CA ASP A 439 -20.29 43.70 -15.59
C ASP A 439 -19.76 43.95 -14.16
N GLY A 440 -18.77 44.84 -14.02
CA GLY A 440 -18.28 45.32 -12.73
C GLY A 440 -17.37 44.38 -11.92
N ALA A 441 -17.06 43.19 -12.45
CA ALA A 441 -16.08 42.28 -11.87
C ALA A 441 -15.14 41.70 -12.93
N VAL A 442 -13.95 41.28 -12.49
CA VAL A 442 -12.86 40.76 -13.34
C VAL A 442 -12.15 39.64 -12.60
N ILE A 443 -11.92 38.51 -13.27
CA ILE A 443 -11.03 37.44 -12.83
C ILE A 443 -9.92 37.34 -13.88
N VAL A 444 -8.67 37.34 -13.42
CA VAL A 444 -7.48 37.18 -14.28
C VAL A 444 -6.61 36.09 -13.69
N GLU A 445 -6.34 35.04 -14.47
CA GLU A 445 -5.24 34.13 -14.21
C GLU A 445 -4.12 34.45 -15.21
N SER A 446 -2.89 34.55 -14.71
CA SER A 446 -1.74 34.99 -15.50
C SER A 446 -0.46 34.49 -14.84
N SER A 447 0.68 34.74 -15.48
CA SER A 447 1.97 34.65 -14.80
C SER A 447 2.74 35.98 -14.91
N LEU A 448 3.70 36.18 -14.01
CA LEU A 448 4.54 37.38 -13.90
C LEU A 448 6.01 36.95 -14.02
N SER A 449 6.68 37.36 -15.09
CA SER A 449 8.08 37.04 -15.34
C SER A 449 9.05 37.91 -14.52
N GLU A 450 10.29 37.45 -14.42
CA GLU A 450 11.42 38.13 -13.80
C GLU A 450 11.66 39.55 -14.38
N ASN A 451 11.49 40.58 -13.55
CA ASN A 451 11.48 42.03 -13.83
C ASN A 451 10.26 42.59 -14.60
N ASP A 452 9.19 41.83 -14.81
CA ASP A 452 7.96 42.35 -15.42
C ASP A 452 7.06 43.14 -14.45
N THR A 453 6.04 43.80 -14.98
CA THR A 453 4.99 44.47 -14.21
C THR A 453 3.67 44.44 -14.97
N VAL A 454 2.69 43.67 -14.48
CA VAL A 454 1.33 43.66 -15.02
C VAL A 454 0.62 44.96 -14.61
N THR A 455 -0.04 45.62 -15.55
CA THR A 455 -0.77 46.89 -15.30
C THR A 455 -2.17 46.80 -15.89
N ILE A 456 -3.19 47.07 -15.06
CA ILE A 456 -4.61 47.04 -15.43
C ILE A 456 -5.23 48.39 -15.07
N GLN A 457 -5.93 49.03 -16.01
CA GLN A 457 -6.70 50.24 -15.71
C GLN A 457 -8.14 49.85 -15.38
N LEU A 458 -8.69 50.47 -14.34
CA LEU A 458 -9.98 50.18 -13.75
C LEU A 458 -10.82 51.47 -13.68
N ILE A 459 -12.10 51.38 -14.03
CA ILE A 459 -13.10 52.44 -13.81
C ILE A 459 -14.13 51.90 -12.81
N PRO A 460 -14.27 52.48 -11.60
CA PRO A 460 -15.22 52.02 -10.61
C PRO A 460 -16.67 52.12 -11.10
N THR A 461 -17.52 51.16 -10.69
CA THR A 461 -18.96 51.16 -11.00
C THR A 461 -19.71 52.29 -10.29
N GLY A 462 -19.22 52.69 -9.11
CA GLY A 462 -19.87 53.69 -8.24
C GLY A 462 -21.14 53.17 -7.57
N THR A 463 -21.36 51.86 -7.58
CA THR A 463 -22.50 51.18 -6.94
C THR A 463 -22.10 50.34 -5.72
N GLU A 464 -20.83 50.01 -5.60
CA GLU A 464 -20.22 49.22 -4.52
C GLU A 464 -18.73 49.60 -4.34
N PRO A 465 -18.07 49.18 -3.25
CA PRO A 465 -16.63 49.38 -3.04
C PRO A 465 -15.78 48.73 -4.14
N LEU A 466 -14.59 49.28 -4.40
CA LEU A 466 -13.59 48.63 -5.25
C LEU A 466 -12.73 47.70 -4.38
N ARG A 467 -12.91 46.37 -4.56
CA ARG A 467 -12.11 45.32 -3.93
C ARG A 467 -11.20 44.69 -4.97
N ALA A 468 -9.94 44.41 -4.63
CA ALA A 468 -9.01 43.63 -5.43
C ALA A 468 -8.28 42.63 -4.53
N THR A 469 -8.17 41.38 -4.96
CA THR A 469 -7.48 40.29 -4.23
C THR A 469 -6.56 39.55 -5.17
N LEU A 470 -5.27 39.53 -4.84
CA LEU A 470 -4.21 38.78 -5.52
C LEU A 470 -3.88 37.53 -4.67
N VAL A 471 -3.81 36.36 -5.30
CA VAL A 471 -3.39 35.10 -4.67
C VAL A 471 -2.45 34.36 -5.60
N TRP A 472 -1.41 33.72 -5.07
CA TRP A 472 -0.53 32.86 -5.85
C TRP A 472 -0.19 31.56 -5.13
N THR A 473 0.03 30.50 -5.91
CA THR A 473 0.57 29.23 -5.44
C THR A 473 2.09 29.39 -5.38
N ASP A 474 2.61 29.74 -4.21
CA ASP A 474 4.02 30.07 -3.99
C ASP A 474 4.90 28.81 -3.94
N MET A 475 6.20 28.96 -4.17
CA MET A 475 7.16 27.85 -4.07
C MET A 475 7.25 27.33 -2.61
N PRO A 476 7.61 26.06 -2.37
CA PRO A 476 7.77 25.53 -1.01
C PRO A 476 8.77 26.35 -0.19
N GLY A 477 8.37 26.82 0.99
CA GLY A 477 9.14 27.77 1.78
C GLY A 477 10.41 27.17 2.42
N PRO A 478 11.38 28.00 2.82
CA PRO A 478 12.54 27.56 3.59
C PRO A 478 12.10 27.02 4.97
N LEU A 479 12.67 25.89 5.40
CA LEU A 479 12.42 25.34 6.73
C LEU A 479 13.15 26.16 7.81
N PRO A 480 12.46 26.71 8.83
CA PRO A 480 13.09 27.35 9.97
C PRO A 480 13.90 26.35 10.82
N THR A 481 14.81 26.86 11.64
CA THR A 481 15.41 26.03 12.69
C THR A 481 14.39 25.86 13.83
N PRO A 482 14.11 24.62 14.30
CA PRO A 482 13.21 24.38 15.43
C PRO A 482 13.56 25.23 16.65
N ALA A 483 12.64 26.12 17.00
CA ALA A 483 12.73 27.11 18.06
C ALA A 483 11.30 27.52 18.44
N LEU A 484 11.13 28.18 19.60
CA LEU A 484 9.86 28.78 19.97
C LEU A 484 9.63 30.05 19.14
N ASN A 485 8.61 30.01 18.27
CA ASN A 485 8.06 31.07 17.43
C ASN A 485 9.09 31.81 16.53
N PRO A 486 9.81 31.09 15.63
CA PRO A 486 10.81 31.66 14.70
C PRO A 486 10.20 32.54 13.61
N THR A 487 10.51 33.84 13.65
CA THR A 487 10.02 34.83 12.67
C THR A 487 10.78 34.81 11.33
N ASP A 488 11.16 33.64 10.84
CA ASP A 488 11.84 33.45 9.55
C ASP A 488 10.79 33.45 8.42
N ILE A 489 10.96 34.30 7.39
CA ILE A 489 9.94 34.49 6.35
C ILE A 489 9.85 33.25 5.45
N ILE A 490 8.64 32.68 5.36
CA ILE A 490 8.34 31.45 4.60
C ILE A 490 7.96 31.75 3.14
N LEU A 491 7.49 32.97 2.84
CA LEU A 491 7.20 33.44 1.49
C LEU A 491 8.47 33.44 0.63
N VAL A 492 8.39 32.88 -0.58
CA VAL A 492 9.52 32.80 -1.52
C VAL A 492 9.41 33.89 -2.59
N ASN A 493 8.33 33.85 -3.38
CA ASN A 493 8.07 34.85 -4.41
C ASN A 493 7.17 35.95 -3.82
N ASP A 494 7.78 37.09 -3.48
CA ASP A 494 7.11 38.29 -2.92
C ASP A 494 6.45 39.13 -4.04
N LEU A 495 5.15 38.93 -4.28
CA LEU A 495 4.36 39.69 -5.26
C LEU A 495 3.66 40.90 -4.64
N ASP A 496 3.81 42.05 -5.28
CA ASP A 496 3.28 43.34 -4.85
C ASP A 496 2.17 43.87 -5.76
N MET A 497 0.94 43.88 -5.26
CA MET A 497 -0.19 44.63 -5.80
C MET A 497 -0.24 46.04 -5.20
N ARG A 498 -0.42 47.05 -6.06
CA ARG A 498 -0.74 48.44 -5.67
C ARG A 498 -1.84 48.99 -6.57
N ILE A 499 -2.74 49.80 -6.02
CA ILE A 499 -3.72 50.56 -6.81
C ILE A 499 -3.41 52.04 -6.67
N GLN A 500 -3.40 52.79 -7.77
CA GLN A 500 -3.14 54.24 -7.78
C GLN A 500 -4.32 54.99 -8.43
N ASP A 501 -4.77 56.11 -7.87
CA ASP A 501 -5.83 56.95 -8.46
C ASP A 501 -5.30 58.08 -9.37
N GLU A 502 -6.21 58.92 -9.89
CA GLU A 502 -5.87 60.02 -10.82
C GLU A 502 -5.18 61.25 -10.18
N ASP A 503 -5.16 61.34 -8.85
CA ASP A 503 -4.46 62.39 -8.07
C ASP A 503 -3.09 61.88 -7.53
N ASP A 504 -2.58 60.78 -8.10
CA ASP A 504 -1.38 60.02 -7.73
C ASP A 504 -1.44 59.35 -6.33
N LEU A 505 -2.61 59.23 -5.67
CA LEU A 505 -2.73 58.55 -4.37
C LEU A 505 -2.62 57.03 -4.52
N GLU A 506 -1.76 56.42 -3.70
CA GLU A 506 -1.48 54.99 -3.70
C GLU A 506 -2.19 54.27 -2.55
N PHE A 507 -2.87 53.17 -2.88
CA PHE A 507 -3.62 52.29 -1.99
C PHE A 507 -2.84 50.99 -1.82
N PHE A 508 -2.72 50.57 -0.57
CA PHE A 508 -1.89 49.45 -0.12
C PHE A 508 -2.75 48.29 0.38
N PRO A 509 -2.30 47.05 0.22
CA PRO A 509 -3.01 45.86 0.70
C PRO A 509 -2.99 45.76 2.24
N TYR A 510 -3.89 44.91 2.77
CA TYR A 510 -3.94 44.63 4.21
C TYR A 510 -2.71 43.86 4.71
N ILE A 511 -2.28 44.20 5.93
CA ILE A 511 -1.22 43.54 6.71
C ILE A 511 -1.51 43.62 8.21
N LEU A 512 -1.23 42.51 8.93
CA LEU A 512 -1.34 42.39 10.39
C LEU A 512 0.03 42.51 11.09
N ASP A 513 -0.03 42.79 12.40
CA ASP A 513 1.12 42.79 13.31
C ASP A 513 1.10 41.53 14.18
N PRO A 514 1.91 40.48 13.88
CA PRO A 514 1.95 39.26 14.70
C PRO A 514 2.50 39.50 16.11
N SER A 515 3.15 40.65 16.39
CA SER A 515 3.56 41.02 17.75
C SER A 515 2.44 41.64 18.60
N ASN A 516 1.29 41.92 17.98
CA ASN A 516 0.06 42.41 18.63
C ASN A 516 -1.18 41.80 17.92
N PRO A 517 -1.36 40.47 17.91
CA PRO A 517 -2.31 39.77 17.03
C PRO A 517 -3.79 40.08 17.32
N GLN A 518 -4.08 40.80 18.41
CA GLN A 518 -5.39 41.33 18.77
C GLN A 518 -5.74 42.71 18.16
N LEU A 519 -4.89 43.28 17.29
CA LEU A 519 -5.16 44.55 16.61
C LEU A 519 -5.91 44.36 15.28
N ASP A 520 -6.76 45.33 14.96
CA ASP A 520 -7.42 45.44 13.65
C ASP A 520 -6.37 45.57 12.52
N ALA A 521 -6.69 45.09 11.31
CA ALA A 521 -5.80 45.16 10.17
C ALA A 521 -5.38 46.59 9.80
N SER A 522 -4.14 46.72 9.36
CA SER A 522 -3.58 47.96 8.78
C SER A 522 -3.37 47.77 7.28
N THR A 523 -3.10 48.85 6.54
CA THR A 523 -2.66 48.75 5.13
C THR A 523 -1.18 49.11 4.99
N GLY A 524 -0.47 48.38 4.13
CA GLY A 524 0.98 48.49 3.97
C GLY A 524 1.56 47.56 2.93
N ASP A 525 2.87 47.37 2.98
CA ASP A 525 3.63 46.47 2.11
C ASP A 525 3.61 45.05 2.69
N ASN A 526 2.91 44.09 2.06
CA ASN A 526 2.73 42.74 2.61
C ASN A 526 3.72 41.72 2.03
N PHE A 527 4.88 41.63 2.69
CA PHE A 527 5.98 40.70 2.37
C PHE A 527 5.84 39.31 3.02
N ARG A 528 4.63 38.88 3.42
CA ARG A 528 4.39 37.64 4.18
C ARG A 528 3.37 36.71 3.54
N ASP A 529 2.19 37.24 3.23
CA ASP A 529 1.06 36.45 2.76
C ASP A 529 1.15 36.23 1.25
N ASN A 530 0.94 35.00 0.77
CA ASN A 530 0.67 34.73 -0.65
C ASN A 530 -0.76 35.13 -1.08
N VAL A 531 -1.34 36.11 -0.36
CA VAL A 531 -2.68 36.66 -0.48
C VAL A 531 -2.61 38.15 -0.13
N GLU A 532 -2.67 39.02 -1.13
CA GLU A 532 -2.81 40.47 -0.92
C GLU A 532 -4.23 40.93 -1.25
N MET A 533 -4.78 41.87 -0.47
CA MET A 533 -6.12 42.43 -0.72
C MET A 533 -6.15 43.94 -0.47
N ILE A 534 -6.65 44.70 -1.44
CA ILE A 534 -6.95 46.13 -1.35
C ILE A 534 -8.47 46.32 -1.34
N HIS A 535 -8.98 47.17 -0.45
CA HIS A 535 -10.38 47.58 -0.35
C HIS A 535 -10.46 49.11 -0.38
N ILE A 536 -11.31 49.67 -1.23
CA ILE A 536 -11.58 51.12 -1.33
C ILE A 536 -13.10 51.34 -1.21
N ASP A 537 -13.55 51.82 -0.05
CA ASP A 537 -14.98 51.95 0.32
C ASP A 537 -15.80 52.85 -0.63
N ASP A 538 -15.31 54.07 -0.88
CA ASP A 538 -15.96 55.13 -1.66
C ASP A 538 -15.05 55.55 -2.85
N PRO A 539 -14.90 54.73 -3.91
CA PRO A 539 -14.05 55.05 -5.07
C PRO A 539 -14.75 56.05 -6.01
N ASP A 540 -14.01 56.93 -6.70
CA ASP A 540 -14.61 57.89 -7.63
C ASP A 540 -14.96 57.22 -8.98
N PRO A 541 -16.24 57.10 -9.37
CA PRO A 541 -16.67 56.42 -10.60
C PRO A 541 -16.44 57.26 -11.88
N SER A 542 -15.79 58.41 -11.77
CA SER A 542 -15.32 59.21 -12.90
C SER A 542 -13.80 59.25 -13.04
N GLY A 543 -13.06 58.79 -12.02
CA GLY A 543 -11.60 58.60 -12.08
C GLY A 543 -11.19 57.29 -12.74
N VAL A 544 -9.93 57.21 -13.17
CA VAL A 544 -9.30 55.97 -13.65
C VAL A 544 -8.26 55.53 -12.63
N TYR A 545 -8.46 54.34 -12.07
CA TYR A 545 -7.54 53.71 -11.14
C TYR A 545 -6.59 52.79 -11.91
N THR A 546 -5.31 52.77 -11.55
CA THR A 546 -4.28 51.92 -12.15
C THR A 546 -3.82 50.87 -11.13
N LEU A 547 -4.24 49.63 -11.34
CA LEU A 547 -3.74 48.47 -10.61
C LEU A 547 -2.41 48.02 -11.24
N LYS A 548 -1.40 47.77 -10.43
CA LYS A 548 -0.09 47.25 -10.83
C LYS A 548 0.23 46.01 -10.00
N ILE A 549 0.75 44.97 -10.62
CA ILE A 549 1.35 43.80 -9.95
C ILE A 549 2.81 43.70 -10.42
N HIS A 550 3.72 43.65 -9.47
CA HIS A 550 5.16 43.43 -9.68
C HIS A 550 5.69 42.49 -8.60
N HIS A 551 7.01 42.30 -8.51
CA HIS A 551 7.62 41.48 -7.47
C HIS A 551 8.85 42.14 -6.85
N LYS A 552 9.24 41.68 -5.65
CA LYS A 552 10.54 41.97 -5.03
C LYS A 552 11.52 40.82 -5.30
N ALA A 553 12.81 41.08 -5.06
CA ALA A 553 13.91 40.13 -5.30
C ALA A 553 13.90 39.54 -6.73
N ASN A 554 14.38 38.30 -6.89
CA ASN A 554 14.25 37.51 -8.11
C ASN A 554 13.20 36.42 -7.86
N LEU A 555 12.43 36.05 -8.87
CA LEU A 555 11.53 34.90 -8.81
C LEU A 555 12.34 33.59 -8.92
N GLU A 556 12.10 32.62 -8.05
CA GLU A 556 12.96 31.41 -7.96
C GLU A 556 12.99 30.60 -9.27
N SER A 557 11.85 30.49 -9.95
CA SER A 557 11.71 29.86 -11.28
C SER A 557 11.76 30.86 -12.44
N GLY A 558 12.10 32.13 -12.19
CA GLY A 558 12.05 33.22 -13.17
C GLY A 558 10.64 33.66 -13.61
N ASN A 559 9.60 33.02 -13.07
CA ASN A 559 8.18 33.30 -13.31
C ASN A 559 7.34 32.84 -12.10
N GLN A 560 6.21 33.48 -11.85
CA GLN A 560 5.22 33.08 -10.85
C GLN A 560 3.79 33.19 -11.42
N ALA A 561 3.03 32.10 -11.37
CA ALA A 561 1.60 32.10 -11.72
C ALA A 561 0.76 32.73 -10.60
N PHE A 562 -0.24 33.55 -10.96
CA PHE A 562 -1.09 34.25 -10.00
C PHE A 562 -2.54 34.38 -10.48
N SER A 563 -3.42 34.60 -9.51
CA SER A 563 -4.85 34.82 -9.68
C SER A 563 -5.25 36.17 -9.07
N LEU A 564 -5.84 37.04 -9.87
CA LEU A 564 -6.39 38.33 -9.44
C LEU A 564 -7.92 38.30 -9.58
N VAL A 565 -8.62 38.67 -8.51
CA VAL A 565 -10.08 38.88 -8.50
C VAL A 565 -10.35 40.35 -8.15
N VAL A 566 -11.13 41.04 -8.98
CA VAL A 566 -11.54 42.44 -8.81
C VAL A 566 -13.07 42.54 -8.85
N SER A 567 -13.66 43.35 -7.98
CA SER A 567 -15.07 43.73 -8.03
C SER A 567 -15.26 45.22 -7.76
N GLY A 568 -16.41 45.77 -8.17
CA GLY A 568 -16.71 47.20 -8.13
C GLY A 568 -16.05 48.03 -9.23
N ALA A 569 -15.47 47.42 -10.26
CA ALA A 569 -14.86 48.13 -11.39
C ALA A 569 -14.87 47.35 -12.72
N ASN A 570 -14.82 48.10 -13.82
CA ASN A 570 -14.66 47.57 -15.18
C ASN A 570 -13.25 47.86 -15.72
N VAL A 571 -12.71 46.97 -16.54
CA VAL A 571 -11.41 47.17 -17.20
C VAL A 571 -11.49 48.26 -18.28
N THR A 572 -10.46 49.09 -18.36
CA THR A 572 -10.24 50.05 -19.45
C THR A 572 -8.78 50.00 -19.92
N GLY A 573 -8.40 50.84 -20.88
CA GLY A 573 -7.00 50.99 -21.34
C GLY A 573 -6.45 49.88 -22.23
N ILE A 574 -7.06 48.69 -22.23
CA ILE A 574 -6.73 47.58 -23.14
C ILE A 574 -7.36 47.75 -24.55
N PRO A 575 -6.87 47.03 -25.58
CA PRO A 575 -7.33 47.15 -26.98
C PRO A 575 -8.82 46.87 -27.22
N ASP A 576 -9.33 47.19 -28.41
CA ASP A 576 -10.67 46.74 -28.83
C ASP A 576 -10.66 45.24 -29.16
N TRP A 577 -9.60 44.77 -29.85
CA TRP A 577 -9.44 43.41 -30.35
C TRP A 577 -7.96 42.96 -30.29
N ASP A 578 -7.63 42.01 -29.43
CA ASP A 578 -6.27 41.48 -29.19
C ASP A 578 -6.40 40.03 -28.66
N ILE A 579 -5.71 39.06 -29.26
CA ILE A 579 -5.71 37.65 -28.84
C ILE A 579 -4.34 36.97 -28.97
N SER A 580 -3.79 36.52 -27.85
CA SER A 580 -2.53 35.76 -27.79
C SER A 580 -2.71 34.25 -27.92
N VAL A 581 -1.60 33.55 -28.20
CA VAL A 581 -1.36 32.20 -27.68
C VAL A 581 -0.58 32.36 -26.37
N GLU A 582 -1.24 32.07 -25.24
CA GLU A 582 -0.70 32.26 -23.89
C GLU A 582 0.20 31.09 -23.46
N ALA A 583 -0.11 29.88 -23.92
CA ALA A 583 0.65 28.66 -23.64
C ALA A 583 0.44 27.58 -24.71
N ILE A 584 1.38 26.65 -24.79
CA ILE A 584 1.21 25.36 -25.46
C ILE A 584 1.29 24.30 -24.36
N LEU A 585 0.21 23.53 -24.17
CA LEU A 585 0.07 22.54 -23.10
C LEU A 585 0.33 21.11 -23.57
N ASN A 586 0.10 20.85 -24.85
CA ASN A 586 0.59 19.68 -25.56
C ASN A 586 1.01 20.15 -26.97
N PRO A 587 2.23 19.87 -27.45
CA PRO A 587 3.22 18.99 -26.85
C PRO A 587 3.95 19.59 -25.65
N THR A 588 4.23 18.76 -24.65
CA THR A 588 5.22 19.01 -23.58
C THR A 588 6.62 18.58 -24.06
N ASP A 589 7.65 18.71 -23.21
CA ASP A 589 9.04 18.42 -23.56
C ASP A 589 9.27 17.00 -24.15
N ASN A 590 8.48 16.00 -23.75
CA ASN A 590 8.51 14.62 -24.25
C ASN A 590 7.10 14.10 -24.60
N ILE A 591 6.94 13.47 -25.76
CA ILE A 591 5.70 12.79 -26.20
C ILE A 591 5.90 11.27 -26.30
N CYS A 592 4.90 10.54 -25.83
CA CYS A 592 4.76 9.10 -26.06
C CYS A 592 4.28 8.75 -27.48
N GLY A 593 5.22 8.36 -28.32
CA GLY A 593 4.96 7.81 -29.66
C GLY A 593 4.62 8.87 -30.70
N GLU A 594 4.56 8.43 -31.96
CA GLU A 594 4.52 9.31 -33.14
C GLU A 594 3.19 10.03 -33.40
N VAL A 595 2.22 10.02 -32.48
CA VAL A 595 0.86 10.60 -32.66
C VAL A 595 0.38 11.30 -31.39
N PHE A 596 -0.10 12.54 -31.53
CA PHE A 596 -0.61 13.33 -30.40
C PHE A 596 -1.70 14.33 -30.83
N VAL A 597 -2.48 14.80 -29.86
CA VAL A 597 -3.49 15.86 -30.03
C VAL A 597 -2.91 17.14 -29.40
N PRO A 598 -2.45 18.15 -30.17
CA PRO A 598 -1.89 19.36 -29.59
C PRO A 598 -2.98 20.16 -28.87
N THR A 599 -2.65 20.79 -27.74
CA THR A 599 -3.58 21.61 -26.95
C THR A 599 -2.91 22.95 -26.66
N VAL A 600 -3.58 24.05 -27.00
CA VAL A 600 -3.04 25.40 -26.86
C VAL A 600 -3.98 26.30 -26.06
N THR A 601 -3.42 27.21 -25.28
CA THR A 601 -4.17 28.21 -24.53
C THR A 601 -4.22 29.51 -25.31
N ILE A 602 -5.42 30.02 -25.61
CA ILE A 602 -5.60 31.34 -26.22
C ILE A 602 -6.22 32.31 -25.21
N LYS A 603 -5.79 33.58 -25.21
CA LYS A 603 -6.25 34.60 -24.23
C LYS A 603 -6.74 35.87 -24.92
N ASN A 604 -7.91 36.35 -24.52
CA ASN A 604 -8.51 37.56 -25.04
C ASN A 604 -7.97 38.78 -24.29
N HIS A 605 -7.03 39.51 -24.87
CA HIS A 605 -6.53 40.77 -24.32
C HIS A 605 -7.37 41.99 -24.74
N GLY A 606 -8.34 41.82 -25.66
CA GLY A 606 -9.29 42.85 -26.06
C GLY A 606 -10.42 43.07 -25.04
N LYS A 607 -10.97 44.29 -25.00
CA LYS A 607 -12.11 44.66 -24.13
C LYS A 607 -13.49 44.23 -24.65
N GLN A 608 -13.55 43.54 -25.78
CA GLN A 608 -14.78 42.98 -26.32
C GLN A 608 -14.82 41.47 -26.06
N ILE A 609 -16.02 40.90 -25.91
CA ILE A 609 -16.15 39.45 -25.81
C ILE A 609 -15.73 38.82 -27.14
N LEU A 610 -14.77 37.91 -27.07
CA LEU A 610 -14.30 37.14 -28.21
C LEU A 610 -15.26 35.97 -28.45
N GLU A 611 -16.01 36.05 -29.54
CA GLU A 611 -16.96 35.03 -30.01
C GLU A 611 -16.28 34.02 -30.96
N SER A 612 -15.20 34.41 -31.64
CA SER A 612 -14.45 33.57 -32.58
C SER A 612 -13.03 34.06 -32.83
N ALA A 613 -12.13 33.13 -33.16
CA ALA A 613 -10.74 33.39 -33.52
C ALA A 613 -10.20 32.35 -34.51
N THR A 614 -9.17 32.67 -35.29
CA THR A 614 -8.47 31.68 -36.12
C THR A 614 -7.17 31.29 -35.43
N ILE A 615 -7.00 30.00 -35.15
CA ILE A 615 -5.76 29.43 -34.62
C ILE A 615 -5.06 28.70 -35.77
N PHE A 616 -3.83 29.06 -36.04
CA PHE A 616 -2.92 28.40 -36.97
C PHE A 616 -1.90 27.57 -36.19
N PHE A 617 -1.40 26.50 -36.80
CA PHE A 617 -0.41 25.63 -36.16
C PHE A 617 0.39 24.83 -37.20
N HIS A 618 1.62 24.45 -36.85
CA HIS A 618 2.46 23.53 -37.62
C HIS A 618 3.46 22.79 -36.73
N LEU A 619 3.91 21.64 -37.23
CA LEU A 619 5.07 20.91 -36.74
C LEU A 619 6.30 21.34 -37.54
N ASN A 620 7.43 21.60 -36.89
CA ASN A 620 8.71 21.96 -37.53
C ASN A 620 8.54 23.09 -38.59
N ASP A 621 9.38 23.12 -39.63
CA ASP A 621 9.28 24.04 -40.80
C ASP A 621 8.12 23.72 -41.79
N GLU A 622 7.04 23.03 -41.36
CA GLU A 622 5.94 22.68 -42.26
C GLU A 622 4.98 23.86 -42.58
N THR A 623 3.97 23.60 -43.42
CA THR A 623 2.98 24.62 -43.81
C THR A 623 1.87 24.71 -42.77
N PRO A 624 1.56 25.90 -42.20
CA PRO A 624 0.50 26.03 -41.21
C PRO A 624 -0.86 25.56 -41.71
N ASP A 625 -1.51 24.69 -40.93
CA ASP A 625 -2.96 24.45 -41.02
C ASP A 625 -3.68 25.39 -40.04
N SER A 626 -5.01 25.34 -39.98
CA SER A 626 -5.80 26.23 -39.12
C SER A 626 -7.18 25.67 -38.72
N ILE A 627 -7.61 26.01 -37.50
CA ILE A 627 -9.00 25.89 -37.07
C ILE A 627 -9.60 27.27 -36.75
N VAL A 628 -10.94 27.33 -36.74
CA VAL A 628 -11.66 28.49 -36.22
C VAL A 628 -12.28 28.11 -34.88
N TRP A 629 -11.72 28.63 -33.80
CA TRP A 629 -12.34 28.55 -32.48
C TRP A 629 -13.60 29.43 -32.45
N ASN A 630 -14.64 28.97 -31.78
CA ASN A 630 -15.91 29.68 -31.58
C ASN A 630 -16.36 29.47 -30.13
N GLY A 631 -16.76 30.53 -29.43
CA GLY A 631 -17.12 30.47 -28.03
C GLY A 631 -17.62 31.81 -27.49
N SER A 632 -17.26 32.15 -26.25
CA SER A 632 -17.60 33.42 -25.60
C SER A 632 -16.58 33.72 -24.49
N LEU A 633 -15.46 34.34 -24.86
CA LEU A 633 -14.35 34.60 -23.94
C LEU A 633 -14.29 36.08 -23.57
N ALA A 634 -14.53 36.40 -22.30
CA ALA A 634 -14.56 37.78 -21.80
C ALA A 634 -13.13 38.39 -21.73
N PRO A 635 -12.99 39.72 -21.51
CA PRO A 635 -11.68 40.36 -21.46
C PRO A 635 -10.75 39.79 -20.38
N LEU A 636 -9.47 39.65 -20.72
CA LEU A 636 -8.38 39.05 -19.92
C LEU A 636 -8.55 37.56 -19.56
N GLN A 637 -9.61 36.90 -20.03
CA GLN A 637 -9.83 35.46 -19.86
C GLN A 637 -9.10 34.65 -20.93
N PHE A 638 -8.79 33.39 -20.63
CA PHE A 638 -8.19 32.43 -21.55
C PHE A 638 -9.07 31.16 -21.70
N VAL A 639 -8.76 30.34 -22.70
CA VAL A 639 -9.39 29.03 -22.91
C VAL A 639 -8.40 28.06 -23.54
N ASN A 640 -8.38 26.82 -23.05
CA ASN A 640 -7.62 25.73 -23.65
C ASN A 640 -8.38 25.15 -24.85
N VAL A 641 -7.68 24.91 -25.96
CA VAL A 641 -8.25 24.47 -27.23
C VAL A 641 -7.44 23.31 -27.79
N ASP A 642 -8.09 22.15 -27.90
CA ASP A 642 -7.54 21.00 -28.61
C ASP A 642 -7.55 21.23 -30.12
N LEU A 643 -6.43 20.91 -30.74
CA LEU A 643 -6.17 21.02 -32.17
C LEU A 643 -6.30 19.63 -32.83
N PRO A 644 -6.43 19.54 -34.16
CA PRO A 644 -6.47 18.26 -34.86
C PRO A 644 -5.24 17.38 -34.55
N GLU A 645 -5.47 16.07 -34.44
CA GLU A 645 -4.43 15.04 -34.27
C GLU A 645 -3.29 15.22 -35.28
N MET A 646 -2.06 15.24 -34.77
CA MET A 646 -0.82 15.38 -35.54
C MET A 646 0.08 14.16 -35.37
N SER A 647 1.05 14.02 -36.26
CA SER A 647 2.08 12.98 -36.14
C SER A 647 3.47 13.58 -36.27
N ALA A 648 4.37 13.20 -35.37
CA ALA A 648 5.76 13.64 -35.33
C ALA A 648 6.69 12.43 -35.47
N SER A 649 7.82 12.62 -36.16
CA SER A 649 8.84 11.57 -36.27
C SER A 649 9.61 11.43 -34.97
N THR A 650 9.88 10.19 -34.56
CA THR A 650 10.78 9.82 -33.45
C THR A 650 12.06 10.68 -33.45
N GLY A 651 12.41 11.26 -32.30
CA GLY A 651 13.50 12.25 -32.14
C GLY A 651 13.01 13.67 -31.85
N PRO A 652 13.88 14.69 -31.98
CA PRO A 652 13.55 16.08 -31.65
C PRO A 652 12.71 16.76 -32.74
N ASN A 653 11.68 17.50 -32.30
CA ASN A 653 10.74 18.27 -33.12
C ASN A 653 10.51 19.66 -32.49
N SER A 654 9.84 20.56 -33.22
CA SER A 654 9.15 21.71 -32.62
C SER A 654 7.69 21.79 -33.07
N PHE A 655 6.87 22.46 -32.28
CA PHE A 655 5.48 22.76 -32.61
C PHE A 655 5.23 24.25 -32.37
N THR A 656 4.71 24.92 -33.40
CA THR A 656 4.38 26.35 -33.39
C THR A 656 2.88 26.52 -33.50
N ALA A 657 2.30 27.38 -32.67
CA ALA A 657 0.91 27.81 -32.76
C ALA A 657 0.83 29.34 -32.81
N PHE A 658 -0.09 29.88 -33.59
CA PHE A 658 -0.35 31.31 -33.62
C PHE A 658 -1.80 31.70 -33.89
N THR A 659 -2.28 32.72 -33.20
CA THR A 659 -3.62 33.30 -33.36
C THR A 659 -3.66 34.36 -34.47
N SER A 660 -4.86 34.66 -34.95
CA SER A 660 -5.21 35.97 -35.52
C SER A 660 -6.72 36.11 -35.70
N LYS A 661 -7.14 37.32 -36.11
CA LYS A 661 -8.52 37.64 -36.50
C LYS A 661 -9.57 37.47 -35.38
N PRO A 662 -9.35 38.09 -34.20
CA PRO A 662 -10.38 38.17 -33.16
C PRO A 662 -11.70 38.75 -33.71
N ASN A 663 -12.78 37.98 -33.62
CA ASN A 663 -14.09 38.26 -34.24
C ASN A 663 -14.05 38.70 -35.72
N GLY A 664 -13.01 38.30 -36.46
CA GLY A 664 -12.78 38.69 -37.85
C GLY A 664 -12.20 40.09 -38.08
N PHE A 665 -11.88 40.85 -37.03
CA PHE A 665 -11.23 42.17 -37.11
C PHE A 665 -9.72 42.04 -37.38
N ASP A 666 -8.99 43.15 -37.50
CA ASP A 666 -7.53 43.12 -37.43
C ASP A 666 -7.11 43.04 -35.95
N ASP A 667 -6.06 42.28 -35.64
CA ASP A 667 -5.51 42.26 -34.28
C ASP A 667 -4.71 43.55 -34.02
N GLU A 668 -4.87 44.12 -32.83
CA GLU A 668 -4.24 45.38 -32.43
C GLU A 668 -2.84 45.19 -31.80
N ASN A 669 -2.43 43.96 -31.46
CA ASN A 669 -1.14 43.65 -30.82
C ASN A 669 -0.46 42.36 -31.33
N PRO A 670 -0.15 42.21 -32.65
CA PRO A 670 0.36 40.97 -33.26
C PRO A 670 1.82 40.59 -32.91
N ALA A 671 2.22 40.79 -31.65
CA ALA A 671 3.48 40.39 -31.05
C ALA A 671 3.30 39.34 -29.94
N ASN A 672 2.07 39.15 -29.42
CA ASN A 672 1.67 38.04 -28.54
C ASN A 672 0.98 36.88 -29.31
N ASP A 673 0.71 37.06 -30.61
CA ASP A 673 0.05 36.06 -31.47
C ASP A 673 0.69 34.67 -31.47
N THR A 674 2.00 34.53 -31.25
CA THR A 674 2.77 33.32 -31.65
C THR A 674 3.60 32.72 -30.51
N MET A 675 3.50 31.40 -30.34
CA MET A 675 4.36 30.60 -29.46
C MET A 675 4.93 29.38 -30.20
N GLU A 676 6.14 28.96 -29.82
CA GLU A 676 6.78 27.73 -30.28
C GLU A 676 7.39 26.99 -29.09
N VAL A 677 7.23 25.67 -29.05
CA VAL A 677 7.91 24.77 -28.11
C VAL A 677 8.72 23.73 -28.87
N ALA A 678 9.87 23.34 -28.32
CA ALA A 678 10.62 22.17 -28.77
C ALA A 678 10.25 20.97 -27.91
N PHE A 679 10.21 19.77 -28.51
CA PHE A 679 9.88 18.54 -27.81
C PHE A 679 10.58 17.33 -28.43
N PHE A 680 10.66 16.23 -27.69
CA PHE A 680 11.15 14.94 -28.18
C PHE A 680 9.99 13.95 -28.36
N THR A 681 10.07 13.12 -29.40
CA THR A 681 9.15 11.99 -29.61
C THR A 681 9.91 10.70 -29.33
N ASN A 682 9.49 9.97 -28.28
CA ASN A 682 10.14 8.71 -27.91
C ASN A 682 9.78 7.60 -28.90
N GLY A 683 10.77 6.78 -29.26
CA GLY A 683 10.57 5.52 -29.98
C GLY A 683 10.29 4.36 -29.02
N GLU A 684 9.88 3.22 -29.55
CA GLU A 684 9.62 1.99 -28.76
C GLU A 684 10.89 1.43 -28.06
N VAL A 685 12.08 1.79 -28.55
CA VAL A 685 13.39 1.35 -28.03
C VAL A 685 14.32 2.54 -27.84
N ILE A 686 14.94 2.62 -26.66
CA ILE A 686 15.99 3.56 -26.28
C ILE A 686 17.30 2.78 -26.10
N PHE A 687 18.38 3.20 -26.74
CA PHE A 687 19.68 2.51 -26.70
C PHE A 687 20.63 3.14 -25.66
N VAL A 688 21.31 2.29 -24.88
CA VAL A 688 22.30 2.68 -23.86
C VAL A 688 23.61 1.94 -24.08
N ASN A 689 24.72 2.67 -24.18
CA ASN A 689 26.05 2.11 -24.40
C ASN A 689 27.14 3.06 -23.87
N GLN A 690 27.80 2.67 -22.78
CA GLN A 690 28.95 3.39 -22.20
C GLN A 690 30.13 3.66 -23.18
N ALA A 691 30.18 2.97 -24.32
CA ALA A 691 31.19 3.15 -25.37
C ALA A 691 30.70 3.98 -26.59
N ALA A 692 29.48 4.54 -26.53
CA ALA A 692 28.93 5.41 -27.57
C ALA A 692 29.78 6.70 -27.77
N SER A 693 29.64 7.31 -28.95
CA SER A 693 30.36 8.57 -29.26
C SER A 693 29.68 9.45 -30.32
N GLY A 694 28.40 9.17 -30.62
CA GLY A 694 27.53 9.97 -31.47
C GLY A 694 26.88 11.14 -30.72
N MET A 695 25.57 11.25 -30.82
CA MET A 695 24.79 12.39 -30.31
C MET A 695 24.28 12.27 -28.86
N ASP A 696 24.49 11.13 -28.18
CA ASP A 696 24.10 10.92 -26.77
C ASP A 696 22.60 11.19 -26.52
N ASN A 697 21.75 10.51 -27.32
CA ASN A 697 20.30 10.75 -27.38
C ASN A 697 19.44 9.46 -27.47
N GLY A 698 20.05 8.29 -27.37
CA GLY A 698 19.35 7.01 -27.30
C GLY A 698 18.68 6.52 -28.59
N LEU A 699 18.81 7.21 -29.73
CA LEU A 699 18.08 6.88 -30.97
C LEU A 699 18.70 5.75 -31.82
N SER A 700 19.95 5.38 -31.56
CA SER A 700 20.66 4.29 -32.25
C SER A 700 21.84 3.79 -31.39
N TRP A 701 22.47 2.67 -31.74
CA TRP A 701 23.70 2.23 -31.06
C TRP A 701 24.90 3.19 -31.23
N ASP A 702 24.97 3.94 -32.34
CA ASP A 702 26.03 4.95 -32.54
C ASP A 702 25.78 6.20 -31.69
N ASP A 703 24.51 6.57 -31.51
CA ASP A 703 24.02 7.76 -30.79
C ASP A 703 23.43 7.44 -29.40
N ALA A 704 23.70 6.24 -28.88
CA ALA A 704 23.14 5.73 -27.62
C ALA A 704 23.50 6.62 -26.43
N PHE A 705 22.66 6.63 -25.40
CA PHE A 705 22.99 7.28 -24.13
C PHE A 705 24.22 6.61 -23.51
N VAL A 706 25.18 7.39 -23.04
CA VAL A 706 26.36 6.85 -22.33
C VAL A 706 25.97 6.28 -20.96
N TYR A 707 25.00 6.90 -20.29
CA TYR A 707 24.58 6.55 -18.92
C TYR A 707 23.15 6.00 -18.89
N LEU A 708 22.90 5.03 -17.99
CA LEU A 708 21.59 4.40 -17.86
C LEU A 708 20.57 5.29 -17.14
N GLN A 709 21.00 6.20 -16.24
CA GLN A 709 20.09 7.14 -15.57
C GLN A 709 19.41 8.08 -16.57
N ASP A 710 20.14 8.61 -17.55
CA ASP A 710 19.60 9.54 -18.54
C ASP A 710 18.54 8.86 -19.43
N ALA A 711 18.76 7.60 -19.79
CA ALA A 711 17.77 6.79 -20.51
C ALA A 711 16.55 6.42 -19.64
N LEU A 712 16.74 6.16 -18.34
CA LEU A 712 15.66 5.93 -17.39
C LEU A 712 14.80 7.19 -17.18
N GLU A 713 15.40 8.37 -17.09
CA GLU A 713 14.67 9.64 -16.95
C GLU A 713 13.70 9.85 -18.14
N ILE A 714 14.19 9.65 -19.36
CA ILE A 714 13.38 9.71 -20.59
C ILE A 714 12.31 8.62 -20.65
N ALA A 715 12.64 7.37 -20.30
CA ALA A 715 11.68 6.26 -20.32
C ALA A 715 10.59 6.39 -19.24
N CYS A 716 10.95 6.77 -18.01
CA CYS A 716 10.01 6.95 -16.90
C CYS A 716 9.10 8.16 -17.09
N SER A 717 9.51 9.19 -17.85
CA SER A 717 8.62 10.27 -18.29
C SER A 717 7.55 9.82 -19.29
N CYS A 718 7.74 8.66 -19.92
CA CYS A 718 6.83 8.08 -20.92
C CYS A 718 6.74 6.54 -20.77
N PRO A 719 6.07 6.05 -19.72
CA PRO A 719 6.17 4.64 -19.31
C PRO A 719 5.51 3.62 -20.25
N THR A 720 4.64 4.02 -21.19
CA THR A 720 3.75 3.05 -21.88
C THR A 720 4.47 2.20 -22.93
N GLY A 721 5.12 1.12 -22.50
CA GLY A 721 5.76 0.12 -23.37
C GLY A 721 7.15 0.50 -23.89
N ALA A 722 7.82 1.44 -23.23
CA ALA A 722 9.18 1.85 -23.58
C ALA A 722 10.19 0.75 -23.22
N GLN A 723 11.01 0.33 -24.18
CA GLN A 723 12.13 -0.58 -23.93
C GLN A 723 13.45 0.19 -23.83
N ILE A 724 14.30 -0.18 -22.87
CA ILE A 724 15.70 0.26 -22.80
C ILE A 724 16.61 -0.93 -23.13
N TRP A 725 17.43 -0.82 -24.16
CA TRP A 725 18.40 -1.85 -24.56
C TRP A 725 19.82 -1.41 -24.19
N VAL A 726 20.47 -2.16 -23.30
CA VAL A 726 21.73 -1.79 -22.64
C VAL A 726 22.87 -2.72 -23.07
N ALA A 727 23.96 -2.13 -23.58
CA ALA A 727 25.14 -2.86 -24.03
C ALA A 727 25.99 -3.43 -22.86
N GLU A 728 26.94 -4.31 -23.17
CA GLU A 728 27.95 -4.80 -22.21
C GLU A 728 28.67 -3.65 -21.49
N GLY A 729 28.85 -3.77 -20.18
CA GLY A 729 29.48 -2.71 -19.40
C GLY A 729 29.20 -2.68 -17.91
N ASN A 730 29.80 -1.70 -17.24
CA ASN A 730 29.50 -1.34 -15.86
C ASN A 730 28.78 0.01 -15.86
N TYR A 731 27.59 0.04 -15.27
CA TYR A 731 26.77 1.24 -15.15
C TYR A 731 26.60 1.54 -13.66
N PHE A 732 26.98 2.74 -13.26
CA PHE A 732 27.00 3.20 -11.88
C PHE A 732 25.78 4.10 -11.61
N PRO A 733 25.09 3.99 -10.45
CA PRO A 733 23.90 4.80 -10.20
C PRO A 733 24.13 6.31 -10.11
N ASP A 734 25.34 6.76 -9.79
CA ASP A 734 25.72 8.18 -9.69
C ASP A 734 26.31 8.78 -10.99
N ASP A 735 26.30 8.00 -12.08
CA ASP A 735 26.65 8.45 -13.43
C ASP A 735 25.38 8.89 -14.19
N GLY A 736 25.34 10.16 -14.62
CA GLY A 736 24.25 10.76 -15.40
C GLY A 736 24.24 12.28 -15.34
N ALA A 737 23.42 12.93 -16.17
CA ALA A 737 23.33 14.39 -16.27
C ALA A 737 22.84 15.08 -14.98
N ASN A 738 21.93 14.42 -14.26
CA ASN A 738 21.29 14.92 -13.03
C ASN A 738 21.82 14.25 -11.74
N GLN A 739 22.91 13.48 -11.82
CA GLN A 739 23.45 12.74 -10.67
C GLN A 739 24.54 13.51 -9.90
N THR A 740 24.77 13.13 -8.64
CA THR A 740 25.86 13.66 -7.81
C THR A 740 26.93 12.58 -7.62
N PRO A 741 28.15 12.74 -8.18
CA PRO A 741 29.22 11.77 -8.03
C PRO A 741 29.62 11.52 -6.57
N ASP A 742 30.01 10.28 -6.27
CA ASP A 742 30.25 9.74 -4.91
C ASP A 742 28.99 9.70 -4.00
N ASP A 743 27.76 9.94 -4.50
CA ASP A 743 26.54 9.85 -3.66
C ASP A 743 26.06 8.41 -3.47
N ARG A 744 26.25 7.91 -2.25
CA ARG A 744 25.78 6.60 -1.80
C ARG A 744 24.26 6.40 -1.86
N ASN A 745 23.47 7.46 -1.99
CA ASN A 745 22.02 7.40 -2.13
C ASN A 745 21.55 7.31 -3.60
N ALA A 746 22.47 7.39 -4.57
CA ALA A 746 22.15 7.21 -5.98
C ALA A 746 21.77 5.74 -6.26
N SER A 747 20.66 5.56 -6.99
CA SER A 747 20.07 4.27 -7.36
C SER A 747 19.39 4.36 -8.73
N PHE A 748 19.33 3.25 -9.45
CA PHE A 748 18.48 3.12 -10.64
C PHE A 748 17.03 2.87 -10.20
N PHE A 749 16.09 3.72 -10.63
CA PHE A 749 14.68 3.58 -10.27
C PHE A 749 13.92 2.83 -11.36
N LEU A 750 13.22 1.75 -10.98
CA LEU A 750 12.31 1.02 -11.86
C LEU A 750 10.96 1.73 -11.94
N CYS A 751 10.35 1.72 -13.12
CA CYS A 751 9.09 2.38 -13.43
C CYS A 751 8.13 1.38 -14.07
N SER A 752 6.84 1.43 -13.71
CA SER A 752 5.79 0.66 -14.42
C SER A 752 5.83 0.93 -15.92
N GLY A 753 5.52 -0.08 -16.73
CA GLY A 753 5.49 -0.02 -18.19
C GLY A 753 6.85 -0.04 -18.90
N VAL A 754 7.95 0.23 -18.19
CA VAL A 754 9.31 0.26 -18.75
C VAL A 754 9.95 -1.13 -18.68
N GLU A 755 10.44 -1.61 -19.84
CA GLU A 755 11.16 -2.88 -19.95
C GLU A 755 12.66 -2.66 -20.18
N ILE A 756 13.49 -3.02 -19.21
CA ILE A 756 14.95 -2.83 -19.28
C ILE A 756 15.63 -4.16 -19.63
N TYR A 757 16.42 -4.16 -20.71
CA TYR A 757 17.09 -5.33 -21.27
C TYR A 757 18.61 -5.15 -21.35
N GLY A 758 19.36 -5.97 -20.60
CA GLY A 758 20.81 -6.12 -20.73
C GLY A 758 21.19 -7.29 -21.66
N GLY A 759 22.46 -7.37 -22.05
CA GLY A 759 23.00 -8.48 -22.84
C GLY A 759 23.34 -8.19 -24.30
N PHE A 760 23.49 -6.92 -24.69
CA PHE A 760 23.79 -6.52 -26.06
C PHE A 760 25.28 -6.21 -26.28
N ASN A 761 25.82 -6.54 -27.46
CA ASN A 761 27.15 -6.13 -27.93
C ASN A 761 27.09 -4.75 -28.64
N GLY A 762 25.95 -4.05 -28.57
CA GLY A 762 25.77 -2.71 -29.14
C GLY A 762 25.72 -2.69 -30.67
N THR A 763 25.25 -3.77 -31.30
CA THR A 763 25.16 -3.90 -32.78
C THR A 763 23.90 -4.62 -33.28
N GLU A 764 23.06 -5.10 -32.37
CA GLU A 764 21.89 -5.93 -32.59
C GLU A 764 20.72 -5.16 -33.20
N SER A 765 19.85 -5.89 -33.91
CA SER A 765 18.65 -5.34 -34.57
C SER A 765 17.32 -5.87 -34.03
N SER A 766 17.36 -6.83 -33.11
CA SER A 766 16.20 -7.39 -32.44
C SER A 766 16.55 -7.92 -31.04
N LEU A 767 15.56 -7.97 -30.16
CA LEU A 767 15.73 -8.47 -28.79
C LEU A 767 16.11 -9.97 -28.72
N GLU A 768 15.79 -10.76 -29.75
CA GLU A 768 16.22 -12.17 -29.84
C GLU A 768 17.67 -12.36 -30.33
N ASP A 769 18.35 -11.29 -30.79
CA ASP A 769 19.78 -11.36 -31.19
C ASP A 769 20.74 -11.30 -29.99
N ARG A 770 20.26 -10.94 -28.78
CA ARG A 770 21.11 -10.72 -27.59
C ARG A 770 21.64 -12.03 -26.98
N ASP A 771 22.82 -11.98 -26.36
CA ASP A 771 23.32 -13.01 -25.45
C ASP A 771 23.74 -12.36 -24.12
N TRP A 772 22.87 -12.46 -23.12
CA TRP A 772 23.06 -11.84 -21.81
C TRP A 772 24.09 -12.56 -20.92
N ILE A 773 24.64 -13.69 -21.39
CA ILE A 773 25.68 -14.47 -20.69
C ILE A 773 27.06 -14.20 -21.33
N GLU A 774 27.14 -13.98 -22.65
CA GLU A 774 28.41 -13.57 -23.30
C GLU A 774 28.66 -12.05 -23.18
N ASN A 775 27.61 -11.21 -23.21
CA ASN A 775 27.71 -9.74 -23.14
C ASN A 775 27.27 -9.21 -21.76
N GLU A 776 28.10 -9.35 -20.71
CA GLU A 776 27.72 -9.00 -19.33
C GLU A 776 27.35 -7.50 -19.18
N THR A 777 26.08 -7.21 -18.84
CA THR A 777 25.61 -5.87 -18.45
C THR A 777 25.48 -5.80 -16.93
N ILE A 778 26.28 -4.94 -16.29
CA ILE A 778 26.46 -4.88 -14.84
C ILE A 778 25.96 -3.54 -14.28
N LEU A 779 25.01 -3.58 -13.36
CA LEU A 779 24.64 -2.47 -12.47
C LEU A 779 25.52 -2.56 -11.22
N ASN A 780 26.41 -1.58 -11.02
CA ASN A 780 27.54 -1.72 -10.10
C ASN A 780 27.49 -0.69 -8.96
N GLY A 781 27.57 -1.19 -7.72
CA GLY A 781 27.56 -0.38 -6.51
C GLY A 781 28.89 0.26 -6.13
N ASP A 782 30.06 -0.18 -6.65
CA ASP A 782 31.38 0.44 -6.40
C ASP A 782 31.53 1.74 -7.22
N ILE A 783 30.67 2.73 -6.91
CA ILE A 783 30.50 3.99 -7.66
C ILE A 783 31.80 4.75 -7.87
N ASN A 784 32.66 4.83 -6.85
CA ASN A 784 33.96 5.49 -6.96
C ASN A 784 35.11 4.56 -7.42
N GLN A 785 34.78 3.32 -7.78
CA GLN A 785 35.66 2.30 -8.36
C GLN A 785 36.92 2.03 -7.50
N SER A 786 36.80 2.21 -6.18
CA SER A 786 37.93 2.10 -5.24
C SER A 786 38.12 0.69 -4.70
N ASN A 787 37.15 -0.21 -4.93
CA ASN A 787 37.08 -1.57 -4.37
C ASN A 787 37.06 -1.56 -2.83
N SER A 788 36.49 -0.50 -2.27
CA SER A 788 36.10 -0.39 -0.88
C SER A 788 34.63 -0.85 -0.73
N LEU A 789 34.05 -0.67 0.45
CA LEU A 789 32.62 -0.87 0.70
C LEU A 789 31.96 0.38 1.31
N THR A 790 32.73 1.24 1.98
CA THR A 790 32.20 2.41 2.73
C THR A 790 31.59 3.51 1.86
N ASP A 791 31.77 3.36 0.55
CA ASP A 791 31.63 4.31 -0.54
C ASP A 791 30.49 3.87 -1.47
N ASN A 792 30.20 2.57 -1.51
CA ASN A 792 29.31 1.97 -2.50
C ASN A 792 27.86 2.44 -2.33
N SER A 793 27.02 2.43 -3.37
CA SER A 793 25.60 2.74 -3.20
C SER A 793 24.98 1.89 -2.07
N PHE A 794 24.15 2.51 -1.23
CA PHE A 794 23.40 1.78 -0.20
C PHE A 794 22.47 0.75 -0.85
N THR A 795 21.84 1.13 -1.96
CA THR A 795 21.00 0.30 -2.81
C THR A 795 21.31 0.59 -4.28
N ILE A 796 21.44 -0.43 -5.13
CA ILE A 796 21.69 -0.23 -6.56
C ILE A 796 20.38 0.03 -7.33
N VAL A 797 19.32 -0.74 -7.06
CA VAL A 797 18.02 -0.65 -7.77
C VAL A 797 16.87 -0.41 -6.78
N HIS A 798 15.95 0.50 -7.10
CA HIS A 798 14.78 0.81 -6.28
C HIS A 798 13.46 0.62 -7.04
N GLY A 799 12.42 0.14 -6.32
CA GLY A 799 11.05 0.07 -6.81
C GLY A 799 10.04 0.51 -5.74
N PHE A 800 9.24 1.52 -6.06
CA PHE A 800 8.23 2.10 -5.17
C PHE A 800 6.88 2.20 -5.89
N GLY A 801 5.84 1.53 -5.39
CA GLY A 801 4.48 1.62 -5.95
C GLY A 801 4.28 1.03 -7.36
N ILE A 802 5.32 0.46 -7.97
CA ILE A 802 5.31 -0.08 -9.33
C ILE A 802 4.66 -1.47 -9.44
N ASP A 803 4.13 -1.80 -10.61
CA ASP A 803 3.53 -3.09 -10.94
C ASP A 803 4.45 -4.00 -11.80
N SER A 804 3.93 -5.15 -12.21
CA SER A 804 4.69 -6.19 -12.92
C SER A 804 5.08 -5.88 -14.36
N THR A 805 4.58 -4.76 -14.91
CA THR A 805 5.05 -4.20 -16.19
C THR A 805 6.39 -3.49 -16.09
N ALA A 806 6.90 -3.22 -14.88
CA ALA A 806 8.31 -2.88 -14.68
C ALA A 806 9.16 -4.15 -14.82
N ILE A 807 10.00 -4.24 -15.86
CA ILE A 807 10.81 -5.43 -16.16
C ILE A 807 12.30 -5.12 -16.10
N LEU A 808 13.07 -5.98 -15.41
CA LEU A 808 14.54 -6.00 -15.45
C LEU A 808 15.00 -7.39 -15.94
N ASP A 809 15.67 -7.43 -17.09
CA ASP A 809 16.00 -8.67 -17.80
C ASP A 809 17.45 -8.69 -18.34
N GLY A 810 18.29 -9.63 -17.89
CA GLY A 810 19.67 -9.79 -18.41
C GLY A 810 20.74 -8.96 -17.69
N PHE A 811 20.61 -8.74 -16.38
CA PHE A 811 21.50 -7.86 -15.61
C PHE A 811 22.22 -8.57 -14.45
N PHE A 812 23.46 -8.15 -14.20
CA PHE A 812 24.24 -8.45 -13.01
C PHE A 812 24.19 -7.25 -12.06
N VAL A 813 23.75 -7.43 -10.82
CA VAL A 813 23.53 -6.37 -9.82
C VAL A 813 24.48 -6.62 -8.65
N ASN A 814 25.57 -5.86 -8.58
CA ASN A 814 26.75 -6.25 -7.81
C ASN A 814 27.29 -5.15 -6.88
N PHE A 815 27.76 -5.54 -5.70
CA PHE A 815 28.51 -4.71 -4.73
C PHE A 815 27.74 -3.58 -4.00
N GLY A 816 26.41 -3.69 -3.83
CA GLY A 816 25.67 -2.76 -2.96
C GLY A 816 26.06 -2.91 -1.48
N PHE A 817 26.07 -1.82 -0.70
CA PHE A 817 26.49 -1.84 0.72
C PHE A 817 25.57 -1.05 1.68
N ALA A 818 24.42 -1.64 2.03
CA ALA A 818 23.43 -1.07 2.95
C ALA A 818 23.89 -1.17 4.43
N SER A 819 24.87 -0.33 4.81
CA SER A 819 25.84 -0.56 5.89
C SER A 819 25.34 -0.38 7.35
N GLY A 820 24.07 -0.62 7.63
CA GLY A 820 23.45 -0.40 8.93
C GLY A 820 23.57 -1.55 9.93
N GLY A 821 23.66 -1.20 11.21
CA GLY A 821 23.55 -2.16 12.32
C GLY A 821 22.32 -1.89 13.18
N GLY A 822 21.36 -2.84 13.19
CA GLY A 822 20.20 -2.85 14.08
C GLY A 822 18.86 -2.61 13.38
N ALA A 823 17.76 -2.83 14.12
CA ALA A 823 16.38 -2.76 13.64
C ALA A 823 15.85 -1.32 13.44
N SER A 824 16.67 -0.44 12.85
CA SER A 824 16.27 0.92 12.49
C SER A 824 15.35 0.90 11.25
N PRO A 825 14.34 1.80 11.15
CA PRO A 825 13.48 1.91 9.97
C PRO A 825 14.17 2.53 8.75
N ASN A 826 15.43 2.96 8.85
CA ASN A 826 16.17 3.57 7.73
C ASN A 826 16.28 2.59 6.53
N PRO A 827 15.87 2.98 5.31
CA PRO A 827 15.95 2.13 4.12
C PRO A 827 17.39 1.82 3.70
N ASN A 828 18.35 2.73 3.93
CA ASN A 828 19.77 2.60 3.57
C ASN A 828 20.50 1.43 4.29
N PHE A 829 19.79 0.63 5.07
CA PHE A 829 20.26 -0.54 5.80
C PHE A 829 19.68 -1.87 5.24
N ARG A 830 18.97 -1.83 4.11
CA ARG A 830 18.13 -2.92 3.62
C ARG A 830 18.22 -3.07 2.09
N GLY A 831 18.32 -4.29 1.57
CA GLY A 831 18.12 -4.59 0.13
C GLY A 831 19.17 -3.99 -0.79
N ALA A 832 20.46 -4.28 -0.57
CA ALA A 832 21.54 -3.49 -1.17
C ALA A 832 21.68 -3.64 -2.69
N GLY A 833 21.20 -4.75 -3.27
CA GLY A 833 21.02 -4.87 -4.72
C GLY A 833 19.69 -4.29 -5.20
N LEU A 834 18.59 -4.64 -4.52
CA LEU A 834 17.23 -4.22 -4.86
C LEU A 834 16.36 -3.96 -3.61
N TYR A 835 15.79 -2.76 -3.51
CA TYR A 835 14.81 -2.40 -2.48
C TYR A 835 13.40 -2.20 -3.07
N LEU A 836 12.42 -2.89 -2.50
CA LEU A 836 11.01 -2.87 -2.94
C LEU A 836 10.06 -2.47 -1.80
N ASN A 837 9.21 -1.48 -2.06
CA ASN A 837 8.16 -1.04 -1.15
C ASN A 837 6.84 -0.80 -1.91
N ASN A 838 5.78 -1.51 -1.53
CA ASN A 838 4.50 -1.55 -2.24
C ASN A 838 4.66 -1.86 -3.75
N ALA A 839 5.64 -2.68 -4.13
CA ALA A 839 6.11 -2.84 -5.52
C ALA A 839 6.02 -4.30 -6.00
N SER A 840 5.75 -4.53 -7.29
CA SER A 840 5.52 -5.87 -7.85
C SER A 840 6.25 -6.16 -9.18
N PRO A 841 7.53 -5.74 -9.38
CA PRO A 841 8.22 -5.85 -10.67
C PRO A 841 8.53 -7.28 -11.09
N THR A 842 8.79 -7.46 -12.40
CA THR A 842 9.26 -8.72 -12.98
C THR A 842 10.78 -8.69 -13.17
N ILE A 843 11.52 -9.44 -12.34
CA ILE A 843 12.97 -9.58 -12.43
C ILE A 843 13.30 -10.95 -13.02
N ARG A 844 14.02 -11.00 -14.15
CA ARG A 844 14.33 -12.29 -14.80
C ARG A 844 15.71 -12.33 -15.45
N ASN A 845 16.26 -13.53 -15.65
CA ASN A 845 17.58 -13.73 -16.27
C ASN A 845 18.65 -12.81 -15.64
N ALA A 846 18.72 -12.80 -14.31
CA ALA A 846 19.46 -11.78 -13.56
C ALA A 846 20.34 -12.42 -12.48
N HIS A 847 21.41 -11.75 -12.11
CA HIS A 847 22.36 -12.20 -11.11
C HIS A 847 22.54 -11.11 -10.04
N PHE A 848 22.35 -11.44 -8.77
CA PHE A 848 22.66 -10.57 -7.64
C PHE A 848 23.87 -11.15 -6.91
N ILE A 849 25.03 -10.46 -6.98
CA ILE A 849 26.29 -11.02 -6.49
C ILE A 849 27.03 -10.04 -5.56
N ASN A 850 27.61 -10.53 -4.45
CA ASN A 850 28.42 -9.73 -3.52
C ASN A 850 27.69 -8.52 -2.88
N ASN A 851 26.35 -8.53 -2.79
CA ASN A 851 25.61 -7.43 -2.15
C ASN A 851 25.50 -7.67 -0.64
N ALA A 852 25.66 -6.61 0.17
CA ALA A 852 25.70 -6.72 1.62
C ALA A 852 24.84 -5.67 2.34
N ALA A 853 23.98 -6.11 3.26
CA ALA A 853 22.99 -5.27 3.94
C ALA A 853 22.87 -5.55 5.45
N GLY A 854 22.07 -4.74 6.14
CA GLY A 854 21.51 -5.10 7.45
C GLY A 854 20.49 -6.23 7.33
N PHE A 855 19.52 -6.07 6.42
CA PHE A 855 18.46 -7.03 6.12
C PHE A 855 18.30 -7.19 4.61
N GLY A 856 18.24 -8.42 4.09
CA GLY A 856 18.13 -8.65 2.65
C GLY A 856 19.41 -8.23 1.92
N GLY A 857 20.45 -9.09 1.95
CA GLY A 857 21.77 -8.74 1.42
C GLY A 857 21.72 -8.29 -0.04
N ALA A 858 21.00 -9.04 -0.88
CA ALA A 858 20.59 -8.62 -2.21
C ALA A 858 19.28 -7.84 -2.21
N VAL A 859 18.19 -8.42 -1.67
CA VAL A 859 16.82 -7.92 -1.85
C VAL A 859 16.12 -7.68 -0.52
N TYR A 860 15.51 -6.52 -0.36
CA TYR A 860 14.53 -6.26 0.70
C TYR A 860 13.18 -5.92 0.10
N ALA A 861 12.14 -6.64 0.51
CA ALA A 861 10.77 -6.45 0.05
C ALA A 861 9.81 -6.21 1.22
N ILE A 862 9.04 -5.12 1.17
CA ILE A 862 7.95 -4.83 2.10
C ILE A 862 6.65 -4.53 1.35
N ASN A 863 5.54 -5.15 1.78
CA ASN A 863 4.21 -5.02 1.17
C ASN A 863 4.18 -5.26 -0.36
N SER A 864 5.10 -6.07 -0.86
CA SER A 864 5.49 -6.14 -2.28
C SER A 864 5.15 -7.52 -2.89
N GLN A 865 5.01 -7.61 -4.21
CA GLN A 865 4.72 -8.87 -4.91
C GLN A 865 5.63 -9.11 -6.13
N PRO A 866 6.96 -9.12 -5.95
CA PRO A 866 7.90 -9.31 -7.06
C PRO A 866 7.92 -10.75 -7.58
N THR A 867 8.14 -10.87 -8.89
CA THR A 867 8.41 -12.15 -9.56
C THR A 867 9.89 -12.25 -9.89
N PHE A 868 10.55 -13.29 -9.38
CA PHE A 868 11.93 -13.65 -9.72
C PHE A 868 11.93 -14.90 -10.59
N ASN A 869 12.40 -14.80 -11.84
CA ASN A 869 12.42 -15.93 -12.77
C ASN A 869 13.79 -16.16 -13.44
N ASN A 870 14.40 -17.34 -13.25
CA ASN A 870 15.76 -17.61 -13.72
C ASN A 870 16.76 -16.56 -13.15
N VAL A 871 16.77 -16.41 -11.82
CA VAL A 871 17.61 -15.45 -11.11
C VAL A 871 18.59 -16.17 -10.18
N THR A 872 19.85 -15.75 -10.20
CA THR A 872 20.91 -16.25 -9.32
C THR A 872 21.20 -15.24 -8.21
N PHE A 873 21.27 -15.70 -6.97
CA PHE A 873 21.70 -14.95 -5.79
C PHE A 873 22.94 -15.64 -5.22
N ASP A 874 24.11 -15.00 -5.33
CA ASP A 874 25.42 -15.62 -5.07
C ASP A 874 26.30 -14.73 -4.16
N ASP A 875 26.89 -15.31 -3.10
CA ASP A 875 27.74 -14.63 -2.10
C ASP A 875 27.16 -13.29 -1.55
N ASN A 876 25.84 -13.23 -1.29
CA ASN A 876 25.21 -12.06 -0.66
C ASN A 876 25.14 -12.20 0.87
N PHE A 877 25.27 -11.08 1.58
CA PHE A 877 25.48 -11.04 3.03
C PHE A 877 24.45 -10.18 3.77
N ALA A 878 23.82 -10.72 4.82
CA ALA A 878 23.01 -9.95 5.76
C ALA A 878 23.61 -9.93 7.18
N ASN A 879 23.88 -8.73 7.68
CA ASN A 879 24.36 -8.51 9.05
C ASN A 879 23.34 -8.93 10.11
N VAL A 880 22.05 -9.02 9.76
CA VAL A 880 20.98 -9.57 10.60
C VAL A 880 20.34 -10.80 9.94
N ALA A 881 19.54 -10.61 8.89
CA ALA A 881 18.71 -11.70 8.35
C ALA A 881 18.37 -11.55 6.86
N GLY A 882 18.10 -12.68 6.19
CA GLY A 882 17.84 -12.75 4.76
C GLY A 882 19.10 -12.49 3.94
N GLY A 883 20.03 -13.45 3.89
CA GLY A 883 21.36 -13.25 3.28
C GLY A 883 21.28 -12.86 1.80
N ALA A 884 20.37 -13.47 1.04
CA ALA A 884 19.92 -12.93 -0.24
C ALA A 884 18.68 -12.04 -0.07
N ILE A 885 17.56 -12.57 0.45
CA ILE A 885 16.25 -11.91 0.46
C ILE A 885 15.68 -11.80 1.89
N TYR A 886 15.19 -10.62 2.26
CA TYR A 886 14.25 -10.45 3.38
C TYR A 886 12.92 -9.97 2.83
N ALA A 887 11.84 -10.67 3.16
CA ALA A 887 10.48 -10.32 2.76
C ALA A 887 9.57 -10.16 3.97
N LEU A 888 8.92 -9.00 4.06
CA LEU A 888 7.95 -8.62 5.10
C LEU A 888 6.60 -8.34 4.44
N SER A 889 5.54 -9.04 4.86
CA SER A 889 4.16 -8.86 4.33
C SER A 889 4.07 -8.86 2.80
N SER A 890 4.97 -9.59 2.14
CA SER A 890 5.22 -9.58 0.70
C SER A 890 4.97 -10.95 0.08
N ASN A 891 4.31 -11.02 -1.07
CA ASN A 891 4.01 -12.27 -1.76
C ASN A 891 5.06 -12.53 -2.86
N LEU A 892 6.17 -13.17 -2.50
CA LEU A 892 7.24 -13.49 -3.45
C LEU A 892 6.81 -14.63 -4.39
N GLU A 893 7.04 -14.47 -5.70
CA GLU A 893 6.98 -15.57 -6.66
C GLU A 893 8.40 -15.88 -7.18
N ILE A 894 8.99 -17.01 -6.75
CA ILE A 894 10.36 -17.40 -7.08
C ILE A 894 10.33 -18.65 -7.96
N LYS A 895 10.85 -18.57 -9.18
CA LYS A 895 10.76 -19.63 -10.21
C LYS A 895 12.10 -19.88 -10.88
N HIS A 896 12.60 -21.12 -10.86
CA HIS A 896 13.84 -21.50 -11.53
C HIS A 896 15.08 -20.74 -11.04
N CYS A 897 15.10 -20.33 -9.77
CA CYS A 897 16.18 -19.51 -9.22
C CYS A 897 17.27 -20.38 -8.56
N SER A 898 18.41 -19.77 -8.26
CA SER A 898 19.51 -20.41 -7.52
C SER A 898 20.02 -19.48 -6.43
N PHE A 899 20.14 -19.99 -5.21
CA PHE A 899 20.69 -19.31 -4.05
C PHE A 899 21.95 -20.06 -3.62
N VAL A 900 23.11 -19.45 -3.84
CA VAL A 900 24.44 -20.06 -3.66
C VAL A 900 25.25 -19.26 -2.63
N ASP A 901 25.83 -19.95 -1.65
CA ASP A 901 26.79 -19.42 -0.67
C ASP A 901 26.35 -18.14 0.12
N ASN A 902 25.06 -17.77 0.09
CA ASN A 902 24.55 -16.58 0.79
C ASN A 902 24.55 -16.75 2.32
N PHE A 903 24.79 -15.67 3.05
CA PHE A 903 25.04 -15.70 4.50
C PHE A 903 24.20 -14.70 5.29
N ALA A 904 23.65 -15.11 6.44
CA ALA A 904 23.01 -14.20 7.40
C ALA A 904 23.44 -14.48 8.86
N ASN A 905 23.84 -13.47 9.63
CA ASN A 905 24.29 -13.70 11.02
C ASN A 905 23.23 -14.35 11.94
N ALA A 906 21.94 -14.04 11.76
CA ALA A 906 20.87 -14.52 12.64
C ALA A 906 19.94 -15.53 11.96
N ALA A 907 19.26 -15.16 10.88
CA ALA A 907 18.18 -15.98 10.32
C ALA A 907 18.03 -15.89 8.79
N GLY A 908 17.74 -17.02 8.14
CA GLY A 908 17.47 -17.10 6.71
C GLY A 908 18.71 -16.81 5.87
N GLY A 909 19.61 -17.79 5.73
CA GLY A 909 20.89 -17.60 5.03
C GLY A 909 20.71 -17.26 3.55
N ALA A 910 19.70 -17.82 2.89
CA ALA A 910 19.19 -17.32 1.61
C ALA A 910 18.00 -16.37 1.81
N ILE A 911 16.91 -16.86 2.41
CA ILE A 911 15.62 -16.14 2.49
C ILE A 911 15.12 -16.07 3.93
N LEU A 912 14.72 -14.87 4.38
CA LEU A 912 13.79 -14.72 5.49
C LEU A 912 12.41 -14.28 5.00
N ASN A 913 11.40 -14.98 5.48
CA ASN A 913 9.98 -14.81 5.18
C ASN A 913 9.21 -14.43 6.47
N GLU A 914 8.67 -13.22 6.54
CA GLU A 914 7.88 -12.73 7.66
C GLU A 914 6.48 -12.31 7.18
N GLN A 915 5.44 -13.03 7.61
CA GLN A 915 4.04 -12.82 7.18
C GLN A 915 3.82 -12.98 5.66
N THR A 916 4.64 -13.80 4.99
CA THR A 916 4.67 -13.95 3.51
C THR A 916 4.13 -15.32 3.03
N PRO A 917 2.98 -15.40 2.34
CA PRO A 917 2.46 -16.65 1.77
C PRO A 917 2.96 -16.87 0.33
N GLY A 918 4.28 -16.78 0.11
CA GLY A 918 4.91 -16.82 -1.21
C GLY A 918 4.96 -18.22 -1.85
N SER A 919 5.39 -18.29 -3.12
CA SER A 919 5.59 -19.56 -3.84
C SER A 919 7.02 -19.68 -4.37
N ILE A 920 7.65 -20.82 -4.14
CA ILE A 920 9.02 -21.14 -4.55
C ILE A 920 9.00 -22.44 -5.37
N TYR A 921 9.33 -22.32 -6.65
CA TYR A 921 9.20 -23.36 -7.65
C TYR A 921 10.54 -23.68 -8.34
N ALA A 922 10.86 -24.97 -8.45
CA ALA A 922 11.99 -25.49 -9.24
C ALA A 922 13.33 -24.78 -8.95
N THR A 923 13.57 -24.46 -7.68
CA THR A 923 14.63 -23.55 -7.22
C THR A 923 15.66 -24.28 -6.35
N THR A 924 16.93 -23.88 -6.45
CA THR A 924 18.06 -24.52 -5.76
C THR A 924 18.63 -23.63 -4.65
N PHE A 925 18.97 -24.25 -3.51
CA PHE A 925 19.59 -23.63 -2.35
C PHE A 925 20.84 -24.41 -1.98
N LEU A 926 22.00 -23.86 -2.32
CA LEU A 926 23.32 -24.48 -2.20
C LEU A 926 24.20 -23.71 -1.20
N SER A 927 24.76 -24.40 -0.21
CA SER A 927 25.78 -23.88 0.72
C SER A 927 25.40 -22.64 1.58
N ASN A 928 24.17 -22.16 1.53
CA ASN A 928 23.74 -20.96 2.27
C ASN A 928 23.82 -21.19 3.80
N ALA A 929 24.11 -20.15 4.57
CA ALA A 929 24.36 -20.29 6.01
C ALA A 929 23.74 -19.20 6.90
N ALA A 930 23.24 -19.61 8.07
CA ALA A 930 22.76 -18.71 9.12
C ALA A 930 22.89 -19.30 10.54
N ASN A 931 22.38 -18.61 11.57
CA ASN A 931 22.19 -19.25 12.88
C ASN A 931 20.88 -20.07 12.94
N LEU A 932 19.80 -19.58 12.31
CA LEU A 932 18.50 -20.25 12.19
C LEU A 932 18.05 -20.28 10.71
N GLY A 933 17.70 -21.43 10.16
CA GLY A 933 17.26 -21.53 8.76
C GLY A 933 18.40 -21.24 7.78
N GLY A 934 19.30 -22.21 7.58
CA GLY A 934 20.51 -22.06 6.76
C GLY A 934 20.21 -21.64 5.32
N ALA A 935 19.11 -22.15 4.73
CA ALA A 935 18.54 -21.59 3.51
C ALA A 935 17.35 -20.66 3.82
N ILE A 936 16.27 -21.18 4.42
CA ILE A 936 15.00 -20.44 4.60
C ILE A 936 14.62 -20.36 6.09
N TYR A 937 14.21 -19.17 6.53
CA TYR A 937 13.55 -18.95 7.82
C TYR A 937 12.15 -18.37 7.61
N ASN A 938 11.11 -19.07 8.08
CA ASN A 938 9.70 -18.66 7.98
C ASN A 938 9.16 -18.29 9.38
N ALA A 939 8.66 -17.05 9.53
CA ALA A 939 7.97 -16.55 10.72
C ALA A 939 6.54 -16.12 10.38
N SER A 940 5.55 -16.81 10.97
CA SER A 940 4.13 -16.67 10.62
C SER A 940 3.87 -16.66 9.11
N SER A 941 4.60 -17.52 8.40
CA SER A 941 4.69 -17.60 6.94
C SER A 941 4.62 -19.07 6.52
N SER A 942 3.95 -19.36 5.41
CA SER A 942 3.76 -20.74 4.93
C SER A 942 3.93 -20.75 3.41
N PRO A 943 5.17 -20.66 2.89
CA PRO A 943 5.40 -20.63 1.46
C PRO A 943 5.22 -22.02 0.83
N ASP A 944 4.70 -22.06 -0.39
CA ASP A 944 4.62 -23.30 -1.17
C ASP A 944 6.00 -23.63 -1.76
N LEU A 945 6.60 -24.76 -1.37
CA LEU A 945 7.91 -25.22 -1.85
C LEU A 945 7.72 -26.42 -2.79
N PHE A 946 7.75 -26.20 -4.10
CA PHE A 946 7.57 -27.27 -5.10
C PHE A 946 8.83 -27.47 -5.96
N ARG A 947 9.30 -28.72 -6.06
CA ARG A 947 10.50 -29.11 -6.82
C ARG A 947 11.78 -28.39 -6.40
N CYS A 948 11.93 -28.09 -5.11
CA CYS A 948 13.10 -27.37 -4.59
C CYS A 948 14.20 -28.34 -4.09
N GLN A 949 15.45 -27.94 -4.27
CA GLN A 949 16.62 -28.66 -3.75
C GLN A 949 17.33 -27.81 -2.69
N PHE A 950 17.53 -28.38 -1.52
CA PHE A 950 18.29 -27.82 -0.42
C PHE A 950 19.51 -28.70 -0.17
N SER A 951 20.69 -28.25 -0.60
CA SER A 951 21.93 -29.00 -0.47
C SER A 951 23.05 -28.23 0.21
N GLY A 952 23.69 -28.83 1.21
CA GLY A 952 24.88 -28.27 1.87
C GLY A 952 24.67 -27.01 2.71
N ASN A 953 23.42 -26.61 2.99
CA ASN A 953 23.14 -25.42 3.79
C ASN A 953 23.45 -25.66 5.28
N LEU A 954 23.77 -24.59 6.02
CA LEU A 954 24.32 -24.67 7.38
C LEU A 954 23.55 -23.75 8.37
N ALA A 955 23.08 -24.31 9.48
CA ALA A 955 22.56 -23.55 10.61
C ALA A 955 23.47 -23.65 11.84
N GLY A 956 23.63 -22.55 12.58
CA GLY A 956 24.36 -22.50 13.85
C GLY A 956 23.64 -23.16 15.03
N ASP A 957 22.30 -23.14 15.04
CA ASP A 957 21.46 -23.78 16.05
C ASP A 957 20.42 -24.71 15.39
N GLY A 958 19.49 -24.16 14.61
CA GLY A 958 18.33 -24.90 14.11
C GLY A 958 18.04 -24.73 12.63
N GLY A 959 17.56 -25.79 11.97
CA GLY A 959 17.00 -25.73 10.62
C GLY A 959 18.08 -25.57 9.55
N GLY A 960 18.87 -26.61 9.32
CA GLY A 960 20.04 -26.55 8.42
C GLY A 960 19.66 -26.14 7.00
N ALA A 961 18.53 -26.62 6.48
CA ALA A 961 17.87 -26.03 5.33
C ALA A 961 16.77 -25.04 5.74
N VAL A 962 15.74 -25.48 6.47
CA VAL A 962 14.53 -24.67 6.73
C VAL A 962 14.19 -24.61 8.22
N TYR A 963 13.82 -23.42 8.70
CA TYR A 963 13.25 -23.19 10.03
C TYR A 963 11.82 -22.63 9.91
N ASN A 964 10.87 -23.24 10.61
CA ASN A 964 9.47 -22.81 10.65
C ASN A 964 9.09 -22.40 12.09
N PHE A 965 8.66 -21.15 12.27
CA PHE A 965 8.38 -20.55 13.57
C PHE A 965 6.98 -19.90 13.62
N ASN A 966 6.31 -19.97 14.79
CA ASN A 966 5.06 -19.27 15.08
C ASN A 966 3.95 -19.56 14.04
N SER A 967 3.44 -20.80 14.09
CA SER A 967 2.40 -21.37 13.22
C SER A 967 2.74 -21.47 11.72
N SER A 968 4.03 -21.43 11.36
CA SER A 968 4.49 -21.55 9.97
C SER A 968 4.37 -22.99 9.45
N SER A 969 3.52 -23.22 8.46
CA SER A 969 3.14 -24.57 8.00
C SER A 969 3.18 -24.68 6.47
N PRO A 970 4.37 -24.53 5.84
CA PRO A 970 4.52 -24.61 4.37
C PRO A 970 4.08 -25.96 3.79
N GLU A 971 3.60 -25.96 2.54
CA GLU A 971 3.43 -27.16 1.75
C GLU A 971 4.73 -27.46 0.97
N ILE A 972 5.26 -28.68 1.10
CA ILE A 972 6.57 -29.08 0.59
C ILE A 972 6.40 -30.31 -0.31
N LYS A 973 6.69 -30.18 -1.60
CA LYS A 973 6.37 -31.19 -2.64
C LYS A 973 7.53 -31.44 -3.61
N SER A 974 7.79 -32.70 -3.97
CA SER A 974 8.89 -33.08 -4.90
C SER A 974 10.26 -32.50 -4.48
N CYS A 975 10.53 -32.34 -3.18
CA CYS A 975 11.71 -31.63 -2.67
C CYS A 975 12.82 -32.56 -2.15
N LEU A 976 14.08 -32.14 -2.32
CA LEU A 976 15.25 -32.83 -1.80
C LEU A 976 15.94 -31.98 -0.72
N PHE A 977 16.18 -32.59 0.45
CA PHE A 977 16.96 -32.05 1.55
C PHE A 977 18.17 -32.96 1.76
N SER A 978 19.36 -32.54 1.30
CA SER A 978 20.55 -33.38 1.33
C SER A 978 21.82 -32.69 1.84
N GLY A 979 22.58 -33.37 2.68
CA GLY A 979 23.90 -32.86 3.11
C GLY A 979 23.89 -31.54 3.87
N ASN A 980 22.74 -31.10 4.37
CA ASN A 980 22.62 -29.89 5.20
C ASN A 980 23.07 -30.19 6.64
N ALA A 981 23.49 -29.17 7.39
CA ALA A 981 24.02 -29.30 8.74
C ALA A 981 23.39 -28.29 9.71
N ALA A 982 23.17 -28.71 10.96
CA ALA A 982 22.72 -27.85 12.05
C ALA A 982 23.17 -28.40 13.41
N ASP A 983 22.96 -27.68 14.51
CA ASP A 983 22.96 -28.31 15.84
C ASP A 983 21.68 -29.16 16.02
N ARG A 984 20.53 -28.71 15.47
CA ARG A 984 19.22 -29.38 15.52
C ARG A 984 18.45 -29.26 14.20
N GLY A 985 17.73 -30.32 13.80
CA GLY A 985 16.85 -30.25 12.63
C GLY A 985 17.61 -29.92 11.35
N ALA A 986 18.62 -30.72 11.00
CA ALA A 986 19.56 -30.35 9.93
C ALA A 986 18.92 -30.30 8.54
N GLY A 987 17.86 -31.07 8.28
CA GLY A 987 16.90 -30.75 7.22
C GLY A 987 15.98 -29.60 7.64
N ILE A 988 14.95 -29.91 8.43
CA ILE A 988 13.90 -28.97 8.85
C ILE A 988 13.80 -28.91 10.38
N TYR A 989 13.59 -27.69 10.90
CA TYR A 989 13.24 -27.43 12.29
C TYR A 989 11.87 -26.76 12.37
N ASN A 990 10.97 -27.31 13.19
CA ASN A 990 9.59 -26.84 13.37
C ASN A 990 9.33 -26.48 14.83
N GLU A 991 8.90 -25.23 15.07
CA GLU A 991 8.62 -24.70 16.41
C GLU A 991 7.30 -23.92 16.48
N ASP A 992 6.62 -24.05 17.62
CA ASP A 992 5.42 -23.32 18.01
C ASP A 992 4.28 -23.49 17.01
N HIS A 993 3.67 -24.68 17.06
CA HIS A 993 2.52 -25.11 16.25
C HIS A 993 2.78 -25.19 14.72
N SER A 994 3.99 -24.84 14.26
CA SER A 994 4.45 -24.96 12.87
C SER A 994 4.40 -26.41 12.38
N SER A 995 3.54 -26.72 11.40
CA SER A 995 3.16 -28.10 11.05
C SER A 995 3.10 -28.31 9.52
N PRO A 996 4.24 -28.31 8.82
CA PRO A 996 4.27 -28.42 7.36
C PRO A 996 3.71 -29.74 6.81
N ASN A 997 3.10 -29.66 5.62
CA ASN A 997 2.64 -30.80 4.84
C ASN A 997 3.73 -31.20 3.84
N ILE A 998 4.29 -32.41 3.95
CA ILE A 998 5.46 -32.84 3.18
C ILE A 998 5.11 -34.07 2.35
N VAL A 999 5.15 -33.94 1.02
CA VAL A 999 4.74 -34.98 0.08
C VAL A 999 5.84 -35.23 -0.96
N ASN A 1000 6.03 -36.48 -1.38
CA ASN A 1000 7.00 -36.89 -2.41
C ASN A 1000 8.41 -36.27 -2.19
N SER A 1001 8.96 -36.34 -0.97
CA SER A 1001 10.19 -35.60 -0.64
C SER A 1001 11.25 -36.48 0.04
N THR A 1002 12.53 -36.16 -0.19
CA THR A 1002 13.67 -36.99 0.23
C THR A 1002 14.58 -36.23 1.21
N PHE A 1003 14.90 -36.86 2.33
CA PHE A 1003 15.81 -36.36 3.37
C PHE A 1003 16.96 -37.36 3.54
N SER A 1004 18.17 -37.02 3.07
CA SER A 1004 19.32 -37.94 3.16
C SER A 1004 20.69 -37.27 3.25
N GLY A 1005 21.59 -37.82 4.07
CA GLY A 1005 22.94 -37.30 4.25
C GLY A 1005 23.06 -36.03 5.08
N ASN A 1006 21.97 -35.52 5.68
CA ASN A 1006 22.00 -34.36 6.58
C ASN A 1006 22.55 -34.77 7.95
N ASP A 1007 23.23 -33.87 8.69
CA ASP A 1007 23.86 -34.18 9.99
C ASP A 1007 23.55 -33.13 11.07
N ALA A 1008 23.03 -33.58 12.21
CA ALA A 1008 22.72 -32.70 13.35
C ALA A 1008 23.74 -32.87 14.50
N GLY A 1009 24.31 -31.76 14.99
CA GLY A 1009 25.27 -31.76 16.10
C GLY A 1009 24.72 -32.34 17.40
N ILE A 1010 23.40 -32.23 17.62
CA ILE A 1010 22.70 -32.62 18.86
C ILE A 1010 21.57 -33.60 18.58
N ASP A 1011 20.51 -33.22 17.86
CA ASP A 1011 19.28 -34.01 17.67
C ASP A 1011 18.55 -33.70 16.34
N GLY A 1012 17.95 -34.70 15.70
CA GLY A 1012 17.07 -34.51 14.54
C GLY A 1012 17.81 -34.29 13.22
N GLY A 1013 18.46 -35.32 12.69
CA GLY A 1013 19.22 -35.23 11.43
C GLY A 1013 18.38 -34.80 10.21
N ALA A 1014 17.16 -35.33 10.06
CA ALA A 1014 16.21 -34.87 9.04
C ALA A 1014 15.26 -33.79 9.60
N LEU A 1015 14.66 -34.06 10.75
CA LEU A 1015 13.56 -33.27 11.32
C LEU A 1015 13.73 -33.08 12.83
N PHE A 1016 13.42 -31.88 13.31
CA PHE A 1016 13.27 -31.57 14.74
C PHE A 1016 11.93 -30.84 14.94
N ASN A 1017 11.07 -31.35 15.83
CA ASN A 1017 9.72 -30.82 16.07
C ASN A 1017 9.52 -30.51 17.56
N GLN A 1018 9.08 -29.29 17.88
CA GLN A 1018 8.74 -28.91 19.25
C GLN A 1018 7.54 -27.97 19.39
N LEU A 1019 6.98 -27.91 20.60
CA LEU A 1019 5.86 -27.03 20.99
C LEU A 1019 4.61 -27.29 20.12
N SER A 1020 4.12 -28.52 20.14
CA SER A 1020 2.94 -28.97 19.38
C SER A 1020 3.03 -28.81 17.86
N SER A 1021 4.25 -28.73 17.30
CA SER A 1021 4.52 -28.82 15.86
C SER A 1021 4.37 -30.25 15.35
N ASN A 1022 3.44 -30.50 14.44
CA ASN A 1022 3.04 -31.85 14.01
C ASN A 1022 3.02 -31.95 12.47
N PRO A 1023 4.18 -32.01 11.79
CA PRO A 1023 4.22 -32.17 10.34
C PRO A 1023 3.60 -33.50 9.89
N VAL A 1024 3.05 -33.51 8.68
CA VAL A 1024 2.48 -34.69 8.02
C VAL A 1024 3.38 -35.08 6.85
N LEU A 1025 3.73 -36.36 6.75
CA LEU A 1025 4.67 -36.88 5.76
C LEU A 1025 4.08 -38.05 4.97
N VAL A 1026 4.01 -37.90 3.65
CA VAL A 1026 3.43 -38.87 2.72
C VAL A 1026 4.34 -39.05 1.50
N ASN A 1027 4.48 -40.28 0.98
CA ASN A 1027 5.37 -40.59 -0.15
C ASN A 1027 6.82 -40.13 0.07
N CYS A 1028 7.31 -40.10 1.31
CA CYS A 1028 8.62 -39.53 1.66
C CYS A 1028 9.69 -40.61 1.86
N ILE A 1029 10.95 -40.25 1.64
CA ILE A 1029 12.11 -41.08 1.99
C ILE A 1029 12.98 -40.35 3.01
N ILE A 1030 13.14 -40.93 4.20
CA ILE A 1030 13.94 -40.38 5.29
C ILE A 1030 15.00 -41.42 5.65
N TRP A 1031 16.18 -41.26 5.06
CA TRP A 1031 17.20 -42.32 5.03
C TRP A 1031 18.62 -41.78 5.18
N HIS A 1032 19.45 -42.43 6.01
CA HIS A 1032 20.88 -42.13 6.15
C HIS A 1032 21.17 -40.66 6.53
N ASN A 1033 20.48 -40.13 7.55
CA ASN A 1033 20.81 -38.86 8.21
C ASN A 1033 21.53 -39.11 9.53
N GLY A 1034 22.44 -38.22 9.93
CA GLY A 1034 23.34 -38.38 11.06
C GLY A 1034 23.01 -37.53 12.27
N VAL A 1035 23.58 -37.93 13.42
CA VAL A 1035 23.60 -37.13 14.66
C VAL A 1035 24.95 -37.31 15.38
N GLY A 1036 25.64 -36.20 15.64
CA GLY A 1036 26.90 -36.18 16.41
C GLY A 1036 26.72 -36.27 17.94
N GLY A 1037 25.50 -35.99 18.43
CA GLY A 1037 25.17 -35.69 19.83
C GLY A 1037 25.15 -36.84 20.86
N SER A 1038 25.54 -38.07 20.48
CA SER A 1038 25.71 -39.21 21.41
C SER A 1038 24.46 -39.62 22.22
N THR A 1039 23.42 -40.11 21.54
CA THR A 1039 22.48 -41.09 22.13
C THR A 1039 22.36 -42.33 21.24
N SER A 1040 21.92 -43.46 21.81
CA SER A 1040 21.82 -44.75 21.13
C SER A 1040 20.36 -45.13 20.87
N VAL A 1041 19.59 -44.23 20.24
CA VAL A 1041 18.17 -44.40 19.93
C VAL A 1041 17.92 -44.19 18.43
N ALA A 1042 16.93 -44.89 17.90
CA ALA A 1042 16.58 -44.86 16.47
C ALA A 1042 16.03 -43.48 16.02
N SER A 1043 15.38 -42.75 16.92
CA SER A 1043 14.77 -41.43 16.68
C SER A 1043 15.76 -40.29 16.43
N SER A 1044 17.08 -40.53 16.37
CA SER A 1044 18.06 -39.50 16.03
C SER A 1044 17.80 -38.78 14.69
N SER A 1045 17.17 -39.44 13.70
CA SER A 1045 16.82 -38.77 12.44
C SER A 1045 15.58 -37.86 12.53
N ILE A 1046 14.66 -38.10 13.47
CA ILE A 1046 13.41 -37.34 13.67
C ILE A 1046 13.17 -37.16 15.16
N PHE A 1047 13.51 -35.98 15.68
CA PHE A 1047 13.40 -35.72 17.11
C PHE A 1047 12.12 -34.93 17.44
N ASN A 1048 11.35 -35.43 18.41
CA ASN A 1048 10.07 -34.85 18.81
C ASN A 1048 10.07 -34.51 20.31
N THR A 1049 9.59 -33.32 20.68
CA THR A 1049 9.50 -32.91 22.08
C THR A 1049 8.32 -31.97 22.35
N SER A 1050 8.05 -31.69 23.63
CA SER A 1050 7.05 -30.71 24.08
C SER A 1050 5.65 -30.85 23.44
N GLY A 1051 5.19 -32.08 23.23
CA GLY A 1051 3.85 -32.38 22.69
C GLY A 1051 3.76 -32.49 21.17
N SER A 1052 4.90 -32.51 20.45
CA SER A 1052 4.94 -32.83 19.03
C SER A 1052 4.75 -34.34 18.75
N GLU A 1053 3.81 -34.66 17.87
CA GLU A 1053 3.48 -36.00 17.37
C GLU A 1053 3.27 -35.91 15.84
N PRO A 1054 4.33 -35.97 15.01
CA PRO A 1054 4.22 -35.94 13.55
C PRO A 1054 3.59 -37.21 12.99
N GLU A 1055 2.99 -37.14 11.80
CA GLU A 1055 2.24 -38.24 11.17
C GLU A 1055 2.92 -38.76 9.91
N PHE A 1056 3.02 -40.09 9.77
CA PHE A 1056 3.63 -40.76 8.61
C PHE A 1056 2.65 -41.72 7.95
N SER A 1057 2.61 -41.71 6.61
CA SER A 1057 2.03 -42.79 5.82
C SER A 1057 2.76 -42.96 4.48
N TYR A 1058 2.63 -44.12 3.84
CA TYR A 1058 3.18 -44.38 2.49
C TYR A 1058 4.63 -43.87 2.33
N SER A 1059 5.55 -44.26 3.21
CA SER A 1059 6.89 -43.63 3.29
C SER A 1059 7.98 -44.60 3.75
N ILE A 1060 9.24 -44.32 3.41
CA ILE A 1060 10.42 -45.01 3.95
C ILE A 1060 10.99 -44.19 5.10
N VAL A 1061 11.09 -44.77 6.30
CA VAL A 1061 11.65 -44.12 7.49
C VAL A 1061 12.65 -45.05 8.17
N ALA A 1062 13.94 -44.71 8.07
CA ALA A 1062 15.03 -45.50 8.64
C ALA A 1062 14.87 -45.73 10.15
N HIS A 1063 14.99 -46.99 10.58
CA HIS A 1063 14.92 -47.45 11.97
C HIS A 1063 13.54 -47.29 12.65
N SER A 1064 12.48 -47.11 11.85
CA SER A 1064 11.09 -47.11 12.32
C SER A 1064 10.56 -48.51 12.68
N ASN A 1065 11.18 -49.57 12.14
CA ASN A 1065 10.67 -50.95 12.02
C ASN A 1065 9.42 -51.12 11.14
N GLY A 1066 8.96 -50.07 10.44
CA GLY A 1066 7.73 -50.07 9.63
C GLY A 1066 6.42 -50.04 10.43
N SER A 1067 5.30 -49.97 9.71
CA SER A 1067 3.95 -49.82 10.27
C SER A 1067 3.45 -51.00 11.13
N GLY A 1068 2.43 -50.71 11.94
CA GLY A 1068 1.69 -51.69 12.72
C GLY A 1068 2.28 -51.94 14.12
N PRO A 1069 2.14 -53.15 14.69
CA PRO A 1069 2.50 -53.43 16.08
C PRO A 1069 4.02 -53.45 16.37
N VAL A 1070 4.84 -53.15 15.36
CA VAL A 1070 6.30 -53.02 15.44
C VAL A 1070 6.78 -51.57 15.39
N TRP A 1071 5.90 -50.61 15.01
CA TRP A 1071 6.23 -49.19 14.85
C TRP A 1071 6.93 -48.61 16.06
N ASN A 1072 8.05 -47.92 15.82
CA ASN A 1072 8.73 -47.16 16.85
C ASN A 1072 8.05 -45.81 17.10
N ALA A 1073 7.18 -45.76 18.11
CA ALA A 1073 6.44 -44.58 18.53
C ALA A 1073 7.30 -43.35 18.93
N ASP A 1074 8.63 -43.48 19.11
CA ASP A 1074 9.51 -42.33 19.30
C ASP A 1074 9.52 -41.40 18.05
N PHE A 1075 9.24 -41.94 16.85
CA PHE A 1075 9.18 -41.17 15.60
C PHE A 1075 7.91 -40.34 15.45
N GLY A 1076 6.78 -40.75 16.03
CA GLY A 1076 5.47 -40.11 15.84
C GLY A 1076 4.33 -41.12 15.67
N LEU A 1077 3.31 -40.72 14.91
CA LEU A 1077 2.11 -41.50 14.59
C LEU A 1077 2.26 -42.29 13.29
N ASP A 1078 1.88 -43.56 13.34
CA ASP A 1078 1.76 -44.45 12.17
C ASP A 1078 0.32 -44.41 11.63
N SER A 1079 0.17 -43.89 10.40
CA SER A 1079 -1.08 -43.90 9.63
C SER A 1079 -1.10 -44.93 8.49
N GLY A 1080 -0.10 -45.83 8.45
CA GLY A 1080 -0.07 -47.00 7.57
C GLY A 1080 0.85 -46.90 6.36
N GLU A 1081 1.28 -48.06 5.85
CA GLU A 1081 2.19 -48.22 4.71
C GLU A 1081 3.54 -47.49 4.88
N VAL A 1082 4.10 -47.49 6.09
CA VAL A 1082 5.46 -47.01 6.39
C VAL A 1082 6.43 -48.18 6.44
N TYR A 1083 7.59 -48.02 5.81
CA TYR A 1083 8.58 -49.08 5.57
C TYR A 1083 9.98 -48.71 6.12
N ASP A 1084 10.82 -49.73 6.34
CA ASP A 1084 12.18 -49.61 6.88
C ASP A 1084 13.17 -50.50 6.10
N PHE A 1085 13.23 -50.28 4.77
CA PHE A 1085 14.16 -50.92 3.84
C PHE A 1085 15.05 -49.88 3.15
N ASN A 1086 16.15 -50.32 2.53
CA ASN A 1086 17.09 -49.42 1.84
C ASN A 1086 16.47 -48.93 0.51
N PRO A 1087 16.33 -47.62 0.26
CA PRO A 1087 15.81 -47.10 -1.02
C PRO A 1087 16.77 -47.28 -2.21
N GLU A 1088 17.97 -47.86 -2.01
CA GLU A 1088 18.97 -48.16 -3.05
C GLU A 1088 19.24 -46.96 -3.99
N PHE A 1089 19.61 -45.82 -3.40
CA PHE A 1089 20.06 -44.61 -4.11
C PHE A 1089 21.37 -44.83 -4.90
N ILE A 1090 21.54 -44.11 -6.02
CA ILE A 1090 22.74 -44.20 -6.87
C ILE A 1090 24.04 -43.82 -6.14
N GLU A 1091 24.05 -42.73 -5.35
CA GLU A 1091 25.22 -42.32 -4.55
C GLU A 1091 24.79 -41.66 -3.23
N VAL A 1092 24.92 -42.40 -2.13
CA VAL A 1092 24.55 -41.94 -0.79
C VAL A 1092 25.65 -41.07 -0.17
N LEU A 1093 25.30 -39.84 0.26
CA LEU A 1093 26.17 -39.00 1.07
C LEU A 1093 26.29 -39.53 2.51
N ASN A 1094 27.52 -39.56 3.04
CA ASN A 1094 27.77 -39.79 4.47
C ASN A 1094 27.52 -38.50 5.27
N PRO A 1095 26.60 -38.49 6.26
CA PRO A 1095 26.32 -37.32 7.11
C PRO A 1095 27.54 -36.63 7.69
N SER A 1096 28.57 -37.36 8.11
CA SER A 1096 29.78 -36.74 8.69
C SER A 1096 30.63 -35.91 7.69
N ASN A 1097 30.16 -35.76 6.45
CA ASN A 1097 30.72 -34.88 5.43
C ASN A 1097 29.88 -33.60 5.22
N ALA A 1098 28.72 -33.46 5.87
CA ALA A 1098 27.90 -32.26 5.84
C ALA A 1098 28.60 -31.08 6.58
N PRO A 1099 28.40 -29.81 6.17
CA PRO A 1099 27.66 -29.37 4.99
C PRO A 1099 28.30 -29.80 3.66
N SER A 1100 27.51 -30.36 2.73
CA SER A 1100 27.97 -30.77 1.40
C SER A 1100 26.87 -30.78 0.34
N VAL A 1101 27.22 -30.39 -0.89
CA VAL A 1101 26.36 -30.46 -2.09
C VAL A 1101 26.52 -31.77 -2.89
N SER A 1102 27.19 -32.79 -2.33
CA SER A 1102 27.51 -34.05 -3.05
C SER A 1102 26.47 -35.15 -2.80
N GLY A 1103 26.27 -36.02 -3.81
CA GLY A 1103 25.41 -37.21 -3.75
C GLY A 1103 24.49 -37.33 -4.97
N ASN A 1104 23.84 -38.48 -5.13
CA ASN A 1104 22.78 -38.72 -6.11
C ASN A 1104 21.70 -39.61 -5.48
N PHE A 1105 20.55 -39.01 -5.22
CA PHE A 1105 19.44 -39.61 -4.47
C PHE A 1105 18.30 -40.09 -5.39
N GLN A 1106 18.57 -40.26 -6.69
CA GLN A 1106 17.71 -41.02 -7.59
C GLN A 1106 17.79 -42.52 -7.26
N LEU A 1107 16.70 -43.25 -7.49
CA LEU A 1107 16.57 -44.68 -7.23
C LEU A 1107 17.32 -45.51 -8.30
N THR A 1108 17.83 -46.68 -7.91
CA THR A 1108 18.35 -47.68 -8.86
C THR A 1108 17.26 -48.64 -9.34
N GLU A 1109 17.51 -49.34 -10.45
CA GLU A 1109 16.53 -50.16 -11.20
C GLU A 1109 15.92 -51.37 -10.46
N CYS A 1110 16.32 -51.60 -9.21
CA CYS A 1110 15.81 -52.67 -8.34
C CYS A 1110 15.27 -52.16 -6.99
N SER A 1111 15.06 -50.85 -6.83
CA SER A 1111 14.56 -50.28 -5.58
C SER A 1111 13.08 -50.61 -5.36
N GLU A 1112 12.73 -51.08 -4.16
CA GLU A 1112 11.33 -51.32 -3.76
C GLU A 1112 10.53 -50.03 -3.52
N ALA A 1113 11.19 -48.87 -3.59
CA ALA A 1113 10.54 -47.56 -3.55
C ALA A 1113 9.81 -47.18 -4.86
N ILE A 1114 9.99 -47.98 -5.92
CA ILE A 1114 9.42 -47.72 -7.25
C ILE A 1114 7.96 -48.22 -7.33
N ASP A 1115 7.09 -47.44 -7.98
CA ASP A 1115 5.63 -47.68 -8.11
C ASP A 1115 4.93 -47.86 -6.72
N ALA A 1116 5.50 -47.36 -5.62
CA ALA A 1116 5.10 -47.73 -4.24
C ALA A 1116 4.25 -46.70 -3.48
N GLY A 1117 4.10 -45.48 -4.00
CA GLY A 1117 3.46 -44.34 -3.35
C GLY A 1117 1.93 -44.31 -3.36
N ASN A 1118 1.37 -43.25 -2.79
CA ASN A 1118 -0.07 -42.98 -2.76
C ASN A 1118 -0.44 -41.79 -3.64
N ASN A 1119 -1.09 -42.08 -4.77
CA ASN A 1119 -1.61 -41.07 -5.70
C ASN A 1119 -2.71 -40.18 -5.10
N LEU A 1120 -3.40 -40.60 -4.04
CA LEU A 1120 -4.48 -39.81 -3.42
C LEU A 1120 -3.96 -38.62 -2.60
N ALA A 1121 -2.66 -38.59 -2.31
CA ALA A 1121 -1.98 -37.42 -1.74
C ALA A 1121 -1.66 -36.35 -2.81
N LEU A 1122 -1.93 -36.62 -4.09
CA LEU A 1122 -1.51 -35.79 -5.22
C LEU A 1122 -2.68 -35.22 -6.02
N THR A 1123 -2.41 -34.09 -6.65
CA THR A 1123 -3.33 -33.31 -7.47
C THR A 1123 -2.73 -33.06 -8.86
N ALA A 1124 -3.49 -32.41 -9.75
CA ALA A 1124 -3.05 -32.17 -11.12
C ALA A 1124 -1.85 -31.19 -11.26
N SER A 1125 -1.57 -30.35 -10.25
CA SER A 1125 -0.35 -29.53 -10.21
C SER A 1125 0.90 -30.35 -9.93
N ASP A 1126 0.77 -31.43 -9.17
CA ASP A 1126 1.88 -32.22 -8.62
C ASP A 1126 2.43 -33.24 -9.65
N SER A 1127 2.29 -32.91 -10.94
CA SER A 1127 2.51 -33.80 -12.09
C SER A 1127 3.98 -34.02 -12.48
N LEU A 1128 4.91 -33.34 -11.80
CA LEU A 1128 6.34 -33.36 -12.07
C LEU A 1128 7.16 -33.75 -10.83
N ASP A 1129 8.27 -34.47 -11.05
CA ASP A 1129 9.27 -34.80 -10.03
C ASP A 1129 10.27 -33.64 -9.84
N LEU A 1130 11.32 -33.82 -9.04
CA LEU A 1130 12.38 -32.81 -8.86
C LEU A 1130 13.10 -32.47 -10.18
N ASN A 1131 13.49 -33.46 -11.00
CA ASN A 1131 14.13 -33.20 -12.30
C ASN A 1131 13.22 -32.35 -13.23
N GLY A 1132 11.90 -32.54 -13.12
CA GLY A 1132 10.92 -32.01 -14.07
C GLY A 1132 10.47 -33.04 -15.09
N ASP A 1133 10.77 -34.32 -14.82
CA ASP A 1133 10.23 -35.46 -15.54
C ASP A 1133 8.78 -35.73 -15.08
N THR A 1134 8.05 -36.55 -15.83
CA THR A 1134 6.63 -36.80 -15.53
C THR A 1134 6.50 -37.73 -14.33
N ARG A 1135 5.87 -37.25 -13.25
CA ARG A 1135 5.66 -38.03 -12.03
C ARG A 1135 4.62 -39.14 -12.17
N PHE A 1136 3.72 -39.08 -13.15
CA PHE A 1136 2.85 -40.23 -13.47
C PHE A 1136 3.47 -41.04 -14.62
N PHE A 1137 4.65 -41.61 -14.38
CA PHE A 1137 5.39 -42.37 -15.40
C PHE A 1137 4.68 -43.69 -15.74
N ASN A 1138 5.03 -44.35 -16.86
CA ASN A 1138 4.35 -45.57 -17.38
C ASN A 1138 2.82 -45.46 -17.65
N ALA A 1139 2.18 -44.31 -17.42
CA ALA A 1139 0.73 -44.15 -17.51
C ALA A 1139 0.17 -44.05 -18.94
N THR A 1140 -1.07 -44.50 -19.13
CA THR A 1140 -1.91 -44.11 -20.29
C THR A 1140 -3.00 -43.09 -19.95
N GLN A 1141 -3.24 -42.84 -18.65
CA GLN A 1141 -4.02 -41.71 -18.13
C GLN A 1141 -3.41 -41.24 -16.79
N VAL A 1142 -3.49 -39.95 -16.49
CA VAL A 1142 -2.76 -39.22 -15.42
C VAL A 1142 -2.91 -39.76 -13.98
N LEU A 1143 -3.76 -40.77 -13.74
CA LEU A 1143 -3.98 -41.36 -12.41
C LEU A 1143 -3.95 -42.91 -12.44
N SER A 1144 -3.29 -43.54 -13.44
CA SER A 1144 -3.32 -45.00 -13.63
C SER A 1144 -2.04 -45.76 -13.29
N SER A 1145 -0.89 -45.10 -13.19
CA SER A 1145 0.35 -45.65 -12.61
C SER A 1145 0.49 -45.17 -11.17
N ILE A 1146 1.30 -45.85 -10.36
CA ILE A 1146 1.57 -45.48 -8.98
C ILE A 1146 2.87 -44.68 -8.97
N VAL A 1147 2.93 -43.59 -8.19
CA VAL A 1147 4.16 -42.77 -8.09
C VAL A 1147 5.23 -43.45 -7.23
N ASP A 1148 6.48 -43.04 -7.39
CA ASP A 1148 7.57 -43.45 -6.51
C ASP A 1148 7.50 -42.77 -5.14
N PHE A 1149 8.18 -43.36 -4.15
CA PHE A 1149 8.52 -42.61 -2.94
C PHE A 1149 9.64 -41.58 -3.22
N GLY A 1150 9.49 -40.37 -2.69
CA GLY A 1150 10.54 -39.36 -2.63
C GLY A 1150 10.54 -38.32 -3.77
N ALA A 1151 11.63 -37.55 -3.80
CA ALA A 1151 11.77 -36.36 -4.65
C ALA A 1151 11.74 -36.64 -6.16
N TYR A 1152 12.13 -37.85 -6.58
CA TYR A 1152 12.28 -38.24 -7.98
C TYR A 1152 11.17 -39.20 -8.43
N GLU A 1153 11.12 -39.49 -9.72
CA GLU A 1153 10.30 -40.55 -10.33
C GLU A 1153 11.14 -41.35 -11.35
N PHE A 1154 11.21 -42.67 -11.22
CA PHE A 1154 12.05 -43.55 -12.02
C PHE A 1154 11.55 -43.67 -13.46
N GLN A 1155 12.14 -42.89 -14.37
CA GLN A 1155 11.78 -42.81 -15.80
C GLN A 1155 12.19 -44.05 -16.65
N SER A 1156 12.06 -45.27 -16.13
CA SER A 1156 12.32 -46.51 -16.87
C SER A 1156 11.40 -47.65 -16.45
N THR A 1157 11.47 -48.77 -17.17
CA THR A 1157 10.69 -49.98 -16.85
C THR A 1157 11.47 -50.89 -15.92
N VAL A 1158 10.95 -51.16 -14.72
CA VAL A 1158 11.56 -52.10 -13.76
C VAL A 1158 11.57 -53.53 -14.33
N PRO A 1159 12.63 -54.34 -14.13
CA PRO A 1159 12.64 -55.76 -14.50
C PRO A 1159 11.58 -56.56 -13.72
N THR A 1160 10.51 -56.98 -14.40
CA THR A 1160 9.48 -57.85 -13.81
C THR A 1160 10.04 -59.27 -13.59
N PRO A 1161 9.70 -59.94 -12.47
CA PRO A 1161 10.06 -61.34 -12.26
C PRO A 1161 9.31 -62.23 -13.26
N GLU A 1162 10.00 -63.10 -14.00
CA GLU A 1162 9.34 -64.14 -14.80
C GLU A 1162 9.05 -65.36 -13.91
N LEU A 1163 7.79 -65.55 -13.50
CA LEU A 1163 7.35 -66.68 -12.69
C LEU A 1163 6.72 -67.77 -13.57
N SER A 1164 7.38 -68.93 -13.69
CA SER A 1164 6.92 -70.03 -14.54
C SER A 1164 6.41 -71.23 -13.73
N CYS A 1165 5.10 -71.51 -13.80
CA CYS A 1165 4.45 -72.68 -13.22
C CYS A 1165 4.40 -73.85 -14.23
N PRO A 1166 5.11 -74.97 -14.03
CA PRO A 1166 4.87 -76.21 -14.78
C PRO A 1166 3.59 -76.94 -14.30
N ASP A 1167 2.85 -77.56 -15.22
CA ASP A 1167 1.80 -78.53 -14.88
C ASP A 1167 2.42 -79.85 -14.37
N ILE A 1168 1.88 -80.42 -13.29
CA ILE A 1168 2.38 -81.65 -12.67
C ILE A 1168 1.33 -82.78 -12.75
N SER A 1169 1.69 -83.89 -13.39
CA SER A 1169 0.90 -85.12 -13.39
C SER A 1169 1.43 -86.11 -12.35
N ILE A 1170 0.58 -86.47 -11.38
CA ILE A 1170 0.89 -87.38 -10.28
C ILE A 1170 0.19 -88.72 -10.53
N TYR A 1171 0.94 -89.82 -10.47
CA TYR A 1171 0.39 -91.17 -10.53
C TYR A 1171 0.32 -91.79 -9.13
N LEU A 1172 -0.78 -92.48 -8.83
CA LEU A 1172 -0.98 -93.15 -7.54
C LEU A 1172 -0.28 -94.52 -7.51
N GLU A 1173 0.76 -94.65 -6.69
CA GLU A 1173 1.43 -95.91 -6.36
C GLU A 1173 1.14 -96.34 -4.89
N ASP A 1174 1.57 -97.54 -4.49
CA ASP A 1174 1.01 -98.30 -3.34
C ASP A 1174 1.26 -97.73 -1.91
N GLU A 1175 1.88 -96.55 -1.73
CA GLU A 1175 2.06 -95.91 -0.41
C GLU A 1175 1.50 -94.48 -0.35
N PHE A 1176 0.72 -94.18 0.70
CA PHE A 1176 0.04 -92.90 0.96
C PHE A 1176 0.29 -92.42 2.40
N PRO A 1177 0.20 -91.10 2.67
CA PRO A 1177 -0.13 -90.00 1.75
C PRO A 1177 1.07 -89.55 0.91
N LEU A 1178 0.79 -88.90 -0.22
CA LEU A 1178 1.80 -88.19 -1.00
C LEU A 1178 1.79 -86.70 -0.65
N SER A 1179 2.98 -86.10 -0.61
CA SER A 1179 3.21 -84.68 -0.31
C SER A 1179 4.15 -84.09 -1.36
N ILE A 1180 3.87 -82.88 -1.83
CA ILE A 1180 4.73 -82.10 -2.74
C ILE A 1180 5.08 -80.78 -2.06
N ALA A 1181 6.36 -80.41 -2.07
CA ALA A 1181 6.82 -79.11 -1.60
C ALA A 1181 6.45 -78.02 -2.62
N VAL A 1182 6.01 -76.86 -2.17
CA VAL A 1182 5.53 -75.80 -3.10
C VAL A 1182 6.67 -75.24 -3.97
N GLU A 1183 7.92 -75.34 -3.50
CA GLU A 1183 9.16 -75.11 -4.27
C GLU A 1183 9.25 -75.92 -5.59
N GLU A 1184 8.55 -77.06 -5.72
CA GLU A 1184 8.54 -77.88 -6.94
C GLU A 1184 7.50 -77.40 -7.99
N LEU A 1185 6.63 -76.44 -7.64
CA LEU A 1185 5.49 -75.99 -8.48
C LEU A 1185 5.77 -74.73 -9.30
N TYR A 1186 6.95 -74.12 -9.18
CA TYR A 1186 7.36 -72.94 -9.95
C TYR A 1186 8.86 -72.93 -10.26
N SER A 1187 9.26 -72.03 -11.15
CA SER A 1187 10.64 -71.56 -11.29
C SER A 1187 10.62 -70.06 -11.52
N LEU A 1188 11.43 -69.33 -10.77
CA LEU A 1188 11.54 -67.87 -10.81
C LEU A 1188 12.83 -67.47 -11.55
N ALA A 1189 12.71 -66.58 -12.52
CA ALA A 1189 13.84 -65.82 -13.06
C ALA A 1189 13.61 -64.34 -12.72
N ALA A 1190 14.44 -63.82 -11.80
CA ALA A 1190 14.43 -62.42 -11.40
C ALA A 1190 15.83 -61.81 -11.61
N GLU A 1191 15.89 -60.57 -12.08
CA GLU A 1191 17.16 -59.83 -12.23
C GLU A 1191 17.55 -59.09 -10.95
N CYS A 1192 16.55 -58.65 -10.16
CA CYS A 1192 16.72 -58.10 -8.82
C CYS A 1192 16.71 -59.22 -7.74
N PRO A 1193 17.44 -59.06 -6.61
CA PRO A 1193 17.68 -60.17 -5.67
C PRO A 1193 16.58 -60.44 -4.63
N ASP A 1194 15.78 -59.43 -4.24
CA ASP A 1194 15.02 -59.44 -2.97
C ASP A 1194 13.49 -59.62 -3.13
N TRP A 1195 13.04 -60.35 -4.17
CA TRP A 1195 11.61 -60.66 -4.37
C TRP A 1195 11.09 -61.70 -3.36
N ASP A 1196 9.98 -61.39 -2.69
CA ASP A 1196 9.37 -62.25 -1.68
C ASP A 1196 8.26 -63.15 -2.27
N LEU A 1197 8.21 -64.40 -1.81
CA LEU A 1197 7.34 -65.44 -2.38
C LEU A 1197 6.05 -65.59 -1.56
N ILE A 1198 4.96 -64.96 -2.02
CA ILE A 1198 3.66 -65.04 -1.36
C ILE A 1198 2.95 -66.36 -1.72
N LEU A 1199 3.31 -67.41 -0.98
CA LEU A 1199 2.62 -68.70 -1.03
C LEU A 1199 1.30 -68.70 -0.21
N PRO A 1200 0.31 -69.52 -0.60
CA PRO A 1200 -0.88 -69.76 0.20
C PRO A 1200 -0.58 -70.64 1.43
N GLU A 1201 0.01 -70.05 2.49
CA GLU A 1201 0.06 -70.48 3.91
C GLU A 1201 0.48 -71.94 4.25
N VAL A 1202 0.94 -72.76 3.30
CA VAL A 1202 1.40 -74.15 3.55
C VAL A 1202 2.64 -74.54 2.73
N ASP A 1203 3.68 -75.00 3.43
CA ASP A 1203 4.96 -75.47 2.84
C ASP A 1203 4.80 -76.66 1.88
N SER A 1204 3.70 -77.42 1.99
CA SER A 1204 3.44 -78.61 1.17
C SER A 1204 1.96 -78.90 0.92
N LEU A 1205 1.67 -79.34 -0.31
CA LEU A 1205 0.35 -79.84 -0.70
C LEU A 1205 0.28 -81.35 -0.52
N ASN A 1206 -0.82 -81.81 0.11
CA ASN A 1206 -0.96 -83.20 0.55
C ASN A 1206 -2.18 -83.87 -0.09
N PHE A 1207 -1.97 -85.04 -0.71
CA PHE A 1207 -2.94 -85.66 -1.61
C PHE A 1207 -3.33 -87.10 -1.21
N SER A 1208 -4.53 -87.52 -1.61
CA SER A 1208 -5.07 -88.87 -1.33
C SER A 1208 -6.01 -89.34 -2.44
N CYS A 1209 -6.58 -90.55 -2.30
CA CYS A 1209 -7.57 -91.09 -3.25
C CYS A 1209 -8.84 -90.24 -3.42
N SER A 1210 -9.13 -89.29 -2.53
CA SER A 1210 -10.24 -88.32 -2.73
C SER A 1210 -9.87 -87.12 -3.60
N SER A 1211 -8.59 -86.99 -3.97
CA SER A 1211 -8.03 -85.88 -4.76
C SER A 1211 -7.87 -86.20 -6.25
N ILE A 1212 -8.42 -87.33 -6.72
CA ILE A 1212 -8.33 -87.78 -8.13
C ILE A 1212 -9.05 -86.79 -9.05
N GLY A 1213 -8.35 -86.34 -10.10
CA GLY A 1213 -8.79 -85.27 -11.00
C GLY A 1213 -7.77 -84.13 -11.08
N ASP A 1214 -8.20 -83.02 -11.68
CA ASP A 1214 -7.36 -81.83 -11.86
C ASP A 1214 -7.64 -80.82 -10.73
N SER A 1215 -6.57 -80.25 -10.15
CA SER A 1215 -6.61 -79.16 -9.17
C SER A 1215 -5.70 -78.03 -9.64
N LEU A 1216 -6.12 -76.78 -9.44
CA LEU A 1216 -5.33 -75.59 -9.80
C LEU A 1216 -4.68 -75.00 -8.55
N VAL A 1217 -3.42 -74.60 -8.67
CA VAL A 1217 -2.66 -73.87 -7.64
C VAL A 1217 -2.17 -72.57 -8.24
N THR A 1218 -2.54 -71.44 -7.62
CA THR A 1218 -2.02 -70.12 -7.96
C THR A 1218 -0.82 -69.81 -7.08
N ILE A 1219 0.25 -69.28 -7.67
CA ILE A 1219 1.48 -68.85 -6.99
C ILE A 1219 1.72 -67.38 -7.36
N VAL A 1220 2.05 -66.57 -6.37
CA VAL A 1220 2.31 -65.12 -6.52
C VAL A 1220 3.70 -64.81 -5.97
N VAL A 1221 4.44 -63.94 -6.66
CA VAL A 1221 5.66 -63.30 -6.17
C VAL A 1221 5.43 -61.79 -6.18
N SER A 1222 5.91 -61.08 -5.16
CA SER A 1222 5.92 -59.62 -5.13
C SER A 1222 7.13 -59.05 -4.40
N ASN A 1223 7.35 -57.75 -4.52
CA ASN A 1223 8.22 -57.00 -3.59
C ASN A 1223 7.50 -56.76 -2.24
N LEU A 1224 8.22 -56.24 -1.23
CA LEU A 1224 7.71 -55.99 0.12
C LEU A 1224 6.59 -54.94 0.18
N THR A 1225 6.58 -53.99 -0.76
CA THR A 1225 5.50 -52.98 -0.92
C THR A 1225 4.28 -53.53 -1.68
N GLY A 1226 4.44 -54.64 -2.40
CA GLY A 1226 3.41 -55.22 -3.27
C GLY A 1226 3.12 -54.41 -4.54
N SER A 1227 3.88 -53.36 -4.84
CA SER A 1227 3.72 -52.56 -6.07
C SER A 1227 3.96 -53.36 -7.33
N LEU A 1228 4.91 -54.31 -7.28
CA LEU A 1228 5.30 -55.15 -8.38
C LEU A 1228 5.00 -56.62 -8.04
N SER A 1229 4.33 -57.34 -8.95
CA SER A 1229 4.04 -58.77 -8.77
C SER A 1229 3.87 -59.53 -10.08
N ASP A 1230 4.16 -60.83 -10.06
CA ASP A 1230 3.78 -61.78 -11.11
C ASP A 1230 2.97 -62.94 -10.50
N THR A 1231 2.13 -63.59 -11.30
CA THR A 1231 1.20 -64.63 -10.87
C THR A 1231 1.08 -65.74 -11.91
N CYS A 1232 1.49 -66.95 -11.54
CA CYS A 1232 1.32 -68.14 -12.37
C CYS A 1232 0.34 -69.14 -11.77
N ILE A 1233 -0.17 -70.07 -12.60
CA ILE A 1233 -1.08 -71.14 -12.19
C ILE A 1233 -0.50 -72.47 -12.67
N SER A 1234 -0.31 -73.43 -11.75
CA SER A 1234 0.04 -74.83 -12.06
C SER A 1234 -1.23 -75.69 -12.00
N GLN A 1235 -1.45 -76.56 -13.00
CA GLN A 1235 -2.41 -77.65 -12.89
C GLN A 1235 -1.75 -78.91 -12.32
N ILE A 1236 -2.28 -79.39 -11.20
CA ILE A 1236 -1.91 -80.67 -10.59
C ILE A 1236 -2.98 -81.70 -10.98
N SER A 1237 -2.62 -82.65 -11.84
CA SER A 1237 -3.49 -83.73 -12.33
C SER A 1237 -3.18 -85.05 -11.63
N ILE A 1238 -4.11 -85.57 -10.83
CA ILE A 1238 -3.93 -86.80 -10.04
C ILE A 1238 -4.64 -87.97 -10.72
N LEU A 1239 -3.85 -88.96 -11.13
CA LEU A 1239 -4.23 -90.05 -12.03
C LEU A 1239 -4.13 -91.42 -11.36
N ASP A 1240 -5.26 -92.10 -11.20
CA ASP A 1240 -5.32 -93.52 -10.87
C ASP A 1240 -5.18 -94.35 -12.16
N THR A 1241 -4.21 -95.27 -12.17
CA THR A 1241 -3.99 -96.23 -13.26
C THR A 1241 -4.09 -97.69 -12.82
N LEU A 1242 -4.44 -97.94 -11.55
CA LEU A 1242 -4.48 -99.27 -10.97
C LEU A 1242 -5.80 -99.98 -11.31
N PRO A 1243 -5.77 -101.21 -11.87
CA PRO A 1243 -6.99 -101.93 -12.20
C PRO A 1243 -7.67 -102.44 -10.92
N PRO A 1244 -8.98 -102.18 -10.69
CA PRO A 1244 -9.64 -102.48 -9.44
C PRO A 1244 -9.74 -103.99 -9.17
N VAL A 1245 -9.16 -104.43 -8.04
CA VAL A 1245 -9.14 -105.84 -7.61
C VAL A 1245 -10.41 -106.16 -6.81
N ALA A 1246 -11.28 -107.00 -7.38
CA ALA A 1246 -12.50 -107.44 -6.72
C ALA A 1246 -12.21 -108.45 -5.58
N VAL A 1247 -12.29 -107.99 -4.33
CA VAL A 1247 -12.16 -108.83 -3.13
C VAL A 1247 -13.50 -109.48 -2.80
N CYS A 1248 -13.74 -110.69 -3.32
CA CYS A 1248 -14.89 -111.51 -2.92
C CYS A 1248 -14.75 -111.97 -1.46
N GLN A 1249 -15.83 -111.90 -0.68
CA GLN A 1249 -15.91 -112.49 0.66
C GLN A 1249 -16.82 -113.73 0.66
N ASP A 1250 -16.41 -114.78 1.37
CA ASP A 1250 -17.26 -115.95 1.61
C ASP A 1250 -18.36 -115.62 2.62
N ILE A 1251 -19.63 -115.73 2.21
CA ILE A 1251 -20.80 -115.49 3.06
C ILE A 1251 -21.46 -116.83 3.40
N THR A 1252 -21.56 -117.15 4.70
CA THR A 1252 -22.37 -118.30 5.17
C THR A 1252 -23.81 -117.86 5.37
N VAL A 1253 -24.73 -118.46 4.63
CA VAL A 1253 -26.17 -118.19 4.71
C VAL A 1253 -26.84 -119.32 5.49
N GLU A 1254 -27.40 -119.01 6.67
CA GLU A 1254 -28.32 -119.95 7.32
C GLU A 1254 -29.72 -119.85 6.68
N LEU A 1255 -30.34 -121.00 6.46
CA LEU A 1255 -31.70 -121.09 5.91
C LEU A 1255 -32.73 -121.01 7.05
N GLY A 1256 -33.85 -120.36 6.79
CA GLY A 1256 -35.04 -120.41 7.64
C GLY A 1256 -35.57 -121.84 7.79
N THR A 1257 -36.46 -122.06 8.76
CA THR A 1257 -37.05 -123.38 9.05
C THR A 1257 -37.97 -123.91 7.94
N ASP A 1258 -38.20 -123.12 6.90
CA ASP A 1258 -38.88 -123.45 5.64
C ASP A 1258 -37.91 -123.84 4.50
N GLY A 1259 -36.61 -123.67 4.69
CA GLY A 1259 -35.56 -123.98 3.72
C GLY A 1259 -35.15 -122.82 2.80
N LEU A 1260 -35.52 -121.58 3.11
CA LEU A 1260 -35.18 -120.40 2.31
C LEU A 1260 -34.22 -119.44 3.04
N GLY A 1261 -33.33 -118.81 2.28
CA GLY A 1261 -32.40 -117.77 2.74
C GLY A 1261 -31.94 -116.93 1.56
N SER A 1262 -31.56 -115.67 1.82
CA SER A 1262 -31.25 -114.68 0.78
C SER A 1262 -30.02 -113.85 1.15
N VAL A 1263 -29.19 -113.56 0.15
CA VAL A 1263 -28.10 -112.56 0.21
C VAL A 1263 -28.56 -111.31 -0.53
N SER A 1264 -28.09 -110.14 -0.09
CA SER A 1264 -28.19 -108.85 -0.77
C SER A 1264 -26.79 -108.24 -0.91
#